data_AF-A0A7Y2GA16-F1
#
_entry.id   AF-A0A7Y2GA16-F1
#
_cell.length_a   1.000
_cell.length_b   1.000
_cell.length_c   1.000
_cell.angle_alpha   90.00
_cell.angle_beta   90.00
_cell.angle_gamma   90.00
#
_symmetry.space_group_name_H-M   'P 1'
#
loop_
_entity.id
_entity.type
_entity.pdbx_description
1 polymer ?
#
loop_
_entity_poly.entity_id
_entity_poly.type
_entity_poly.pdbx_seq_one_letter_code
_entity_poly.pdbx_strand_id
1 'polypeptide(L)'
;MPFFRKYSMLLLSLLILSGTAFADVDKDKDKKRKNTDMAALMAKSAGKVGDCALGSASAELDVNNVRARLYNNGGLFWIGGSPIYEVPKGSGQNAIFASGIWVGGLADGELRTAAATYSDWEFWPGPLDAAAQPPADCGVFDRMYRVSRENIKNFQDTGVATPDMTDWPADLGAPVTDGDGNPDNYNLDGGDLPAILGDQSIWWVMNDAGNLHLTTETPPMGLEIQALAFSFNQAGALGNSTFYKYKFIYKGSDPLTDVYIGLWSDPDLGDSGDDYVGSDSLLGIGYVMNGDNFDGGSSGYGSRPPALAYDFFQGPLVDNDGRDNNRDGVVDEEGERVAMAKFVYYNNDGTEQGNPNTAEEYYQYLAGQWRDGQGITEGGSGRGFSTIPTNYMFPATPGNYWSEDNIDGAGTRNNPDDRRFLQSAGPFTMLPGDEQDVVFGIVWAQGGDRFSSVALMKQDDSKAQTAFDLGFDVPPPPDQPRLATTEVDEGVILSWSYNSSDNNFLDSYDEPSINLIVAEPDDDTYTFEGYVVYQYASAADQTGQIIAVYDQAGNNVTNVTEGVLDPATGAVNTVLLVPGTDSGVKKSHFVQNLINYQTYFFGVQAYAYNANSNPQWFPSPIARATITPSRLAARDGGTVLNADPGTTLVTDRTAGGGGGAAFDAAGIQGVRAEIFDPTQVTGDTYAVDIVEVGGEDAVKAFNLRNATTGATLFDAEAQYASSGNVAPFSAATFAADGVSFTVTGPEPAELVVDGSIMFVEVAGPVDPCGPDAGSTFGCNEVGGNFLYPSFNGGGDYIMYHEGTGTEGVIDSYAPQDYEIRFTETGSYAYHPFTTGNAIWVPFEVWDIGPTYTGTNVNPNDPADDVQMIPNHFLGGRTTECEFVYDAAVPGAFGVFSGSTMRVYAYYATNGYASWEAAVGPLVEADPNRCPNAYDLTNGAIEDEIDFGRGRPIQRMVFFGDAAQDPPHPNFGTVVRFYTTKPLLVGDTYEVSTDGFGAVSGDATTREEALDAISIVPNPYLGASDYEVARVVDVTRITNLPSRATIRIFTLNGTLIRTLEKSSEARFLNWDLNTEEGLPIASGMYLIHVDAKDDTGATYGERVLKFAVVKKRVQLNEL
;
A
#
# COMPACT_ATOMS: atom_id res chain seq x y z
N MET A 1 -8.66 54.08 34.36
CA MET A 1 -8.42 55.05 35.47
C MET A 1 -9.77 55.56 35.97
N PRO A 2 -9.95 56.00 37.24
CA PRO A 2 -9.25 55.68 38.49
C PRO A 2 -10.15 54.82 39.44
N PHE A 3 -9.73 54.10 40.50
CA PHE A 3 -8.80 54.28 41.64
C PHE A 3 -9.37 55.01 42.90
N PHE A 4 -9.26 54.33 44.07
CA PHE A 4 -9.43 54.81 45.48
C PHE A 4 -10.88 55.17 45.95
N ARG A 5 -11.31 55.08 47.23
CA ARG A 5 -10.74 54.74 48.58
C ARG A 5 -11.93 54.28 49.51
N LYS A 6 -11.88 53.89 50.80
CA LYS A 6 -10.92 54.02 51.93
C LYS A 6 -11.21 52.94 53.02
N TYR A 7 -10.35 52.85 54.05
CA TYR A 7 -10.48 52.06 55.31
C TYR A 7 -11.28 52.78 56.43
N SER A 8 -11.84 52.03 57.41
CA SER A 8 -11.35 52.01 58.82
C SER A 8 -12.29 51.38 59.89
N MET A 9 -11.74 50.45 60.71
CA MET A 9 -11.81 50.39 62.21
C MET A 9 -13.18 50.11 62.94
N LEU A 10 -13.30 49.50 64.14
CA LEU A 10 -12.33 48.89 65.10
C LEU A 10 -13.00 47.87 66.11
N LEU A 11 -12.27 46.79 66.44
CA LEU A 11 -12.09 45.98 67.69
C LEU A 11 -13.11 45.80 68.87
N LEU A 12 -12.80 44.73 69.64
CA LEU A 12 -12.98 44.43 71.10
C LEU A 12 -14.23 43.59 71.51
N SER A 13 -14.18 42.54 72.37
CA SER A 13 -13.10 42.00 73.25
C SER A 13 -13.33 40.53 73.72
N LEU A 14 -12.25 39.88 74.25
CA LEU A 14 -12.07 38.52 74.88
C LEU A 14 -12.00 37.30 73.90
N LEU A 15 -11.01 36.38 73.91
CA LEU A 15 -9.67 36.21 74.57
C LEU A 15 -9.58 35.43 75.94
N ILE A 16 -8.50 34.62 76.07
CA ILE A 16 -7.96 33.78 77.21
C ILE A 16 -8.45 32.31 77.24
N LEU A 17 -7.64 31.24 77.26
CA LEU A 17 -6.21 30.94 76.92
C LEU A 17 -6.15 29.40 76.67
N SER A 18 -5.46 28.88 75.67
CA SER A 18 -4.08 28.35 75.81
C SER A 18 -3.46 28.14 74.42
N GLY A 19 -2.15 28.35 74.28
CA GLY A 19 -1.47 28.24 73.00
C GLY A 19 -0.19 27.39 73.07
N THR A 20 0.08 26.68 71.97
CA THR A 20 1.39 26.19 71.55
C THR A 20 1.65 26.72 70.14
N ALA A 21 2.90 27.07 69.84
CA ALA A 21 3.21 27.94 68.69
C ALA A 21 3.08 27.23 67.33
N PHE A 22 2.57 27.96 66.34
CA PHE A 22 2.92 27.69 64.94
C PHE A 22 4.39 28.06 64.73
N ALA A 23 5.17 27.13 64.19
CA ALA A 23 6.51 27.43 63.70
C ALA A 23 6.41 28.02 62.29
N ASP A 24 6.92 29.24 62.12
CA ASP A 24 7.21 29.83 60.83
C ASP A 24 8.34 29.00 60.18
N VAL A 25 8.05 28.31 59.06
CA VAL A 25 9.06 27.49 58.39
C VAL A 25 9.99 28.40 57.60
N ASP A 26 11.20 28.48 58.14
CA ASP A 26 12.29 29.39 57.82
C ASP A 26 12.76 29.25 56.36
N LYS A 27 12.22 30.07 55.45
CA LYS A 27 12.64 30.12 54.02
C LYS A 27 14.14 30.43 53.82
N ASP A 28 14.82 30.95 54.84
CA ASP A 28 16.27 31.16 54.83
C ASP A 28 17.06 29.90 55.21
N LYS A 29 16.42 28.87 55.81
CA LYS A 29 17.04 27.56 56.03
C LYS A 29 17.03 26.68 54.80
N ASP A 30 15.94 26.62 54.04
CA ASP A 30 15.93 25.84 52.79
C ASP A 30 16.90 26.43 51.75
N LYS A 31 16.99 27.76 51.66
CA LYS A 31 18.04 28.42 50.85
C LYS A 31 19.45 28.13 51.35
N LYS A 32 19.68 28.08 52.67
CA LYS A 32 21.00 27.72 53.22
C LYS A 32 21.32 26.25 53.04
N ARG A 33 20.34 25.35 53.17
CA ARG A 33 20.49 23.91 52.94
C ARG A 33 20.84 23.65 51.49
N LYS A 34 20.04 24.12 50.52
CA LYS A 34 20.37 24.06 49.08
C LYS A 34 21.75 24.66 48.74
N ASN A 35 22.14 25.80 49.33
CA ASN A 35 23.49 26.36 49.13
C ASN A 35 24.63 25.55 49.79
N THR A 36 24.35 24.77 50.84
CA THR A 36 25.34 23.92 51.51
C THR A 36 25.49 22.59 50.78
N ASP A 37 24.36 22.00 50.36
CA ASP A 37 24.32 20.79 49.55
C ASP A 37 24.92 21.03 48.16
N MET A 38 24.67 22.19 47.52
CA MET A 38 25.34 22.56 46.26
C MET A 38 26.85 22.77 46.40
N ALA A 39 27.30 23.37 47.51
CA ALA A 39 28.74 23.49 47.78
C ALA A 39 29.37 22.12 48.09
N ALA A 40 28.61 21.17 48.64
CA ALA A 40 29.05 19.79 48.85
C ALA A 40 29.08 18.99 47.54
N LEU A 41 28.08 19.13 46.66
CA LEU A 41 28.07 18.53 45.32
C LEU A 41 29.26 19.02 44.49
N MET A 42 29.47 20.34 44.40
CA MET A 42 30.62 20.91 43.67
C MET A 42 31.98 20.56 44.30
N ALA A 43 32.02 20.23 45.60
CA ALA A 43 33.23 19.73 46.25
C ALA A 43 33.46 18.22 46.01
N LYS A 44 32.40 17.42 45.84
CA LYS A 44 32.45 16.01 45.42
C LYS A 44 32.78 15.86 43.94
N SER A 45 32.24 16.72 43.09
CA SER A 45 32.36 16.66 41.63
C SER A 45 33.62 17.35 41.08
N ALA A 46 34.62 17.57 41.94
CA ALA A 46 35.75 18.48 41.75
C ALA A 46 36.48 18.32 40.40
N GLY A 47 36.06 19.11 39.40
CA GLY A 47 36.66 19.16 38.07
C GLY A 47 36.11 18.15 37.04
N LYS A 48 34.86 17.68 37.17
CA LYS A 48 34.20 16.79 36.19
C LYS A 48 32.79 17.21 35.76
N VAL A 49 32.43 18.50 35.86
CA VAL A 49 31.07 18.99 35.56
C VAL A 49 31.15 20.27 34.75
N GLY A 50 30.35 20.35 33.69
CA GLY A 50 30.18 21.55 32.86
C GLY A 50 29.25 22.60 33.48
N ASP A 51 28.81 23.55 32.63
CA ASP A 51 27.77 24.53 32.93
C ASP A 51 26.76 24.60 31.76
N CYS A 52 26.45 23.43 31.19
CA CYS A 52 25.64 23.33 29.99
C CYS A 52 24.14 23.53 30.30
N ALA A 53 23.44 24.17 29.36
CA ALA A 53 21.99 24.22 29.37
C ALA A 53 21.40 22.89 28.89
N LEU A 54 20.24 22.52 29.41
CA LEU A 54 19.49 21.35 28.94
C LEU A 54 19.17 21.47 27.45
N GLY A 55 19.23 20.34 26.75
CA GLY A 55 18.86 20.26 25.34
C GLY A 55 17.41 20.64 25.11
N SER A 56 17.19 21.34 24.00
CA SER A 56 15.89 21.86 23.56
C SER A 56 15.57 21.48 22.11
N ALA A 57 16.55 20.95 21.37
CA ALA A 57 16.34 20.39 20.06
C ALA A 57 15.39 19.20 20.11
N SER A 58 14.54 19.11 19.08
CA SER A 58 13.59 18.03 18.89
C SER A 58 13.48 17.67 17.42
N ALA A 59 13.37 16.38 17.14
CA ALA A 59 12.97 15.86 15.84
C ALA A 59 11.83 14.84 16.02
N GLU A 60 11.11 14.53 14.95
CA GLU A 60 10.01 13.57 14.97
C GLU A 60 10.33 12.42 14.02
N LEU A 61 10.25 11.18 14.52
CA LEU A 61 10.02 10.02 13.65
C LEU A 61 8.58 10.15 13.16
N ASP A 62 8.38 10.28 11.85
CA ASP A 62 7.09 10.60 11.24
C ASP A 62 6.83 9.88 9.91
N VAL A 63 7.67 8.91 9.53
CA VAL A 63 7.57 8.25 8.21
C VAL A 63 6.42 7.23 8.15
N ASN A 64 6.19 6.46 9.22
CA ASN A 64 5.32 5.29 9.24
C ASN A 64 3.96 5.56 9.93
N ASN A 65 3.27 4.55 10.46
CA ASN A 65 2.01 4.73 11.19
C ASN A 65 2.21 5.30 12.62
N VAL A 66 3.46 5.52 13.03
CA VAL A 66 3.83 6.19 14.28
C VAL A 66 4.25 7.62 13.99
N ARG A 67 3.96 8.51 14.94
CA ARG A 67 4.60 9.82 15.04
C ARG A 67 5.13 10.02 16.46
N ALA A 68 6.45 9.96 16.61
CA ALA A 68 7.14 9.98 17.89
C ALA A 68 8.15 11.13 17.96
N ARG A 69 8.03 12.02 18.96
CA ARG A 69 8.96 13.15 19.15
C ARG A 69 10.11 12.80 20.08
N LEU A 70 11.32 13.13 19.67
CA LEU A 70 12.57 12.85 20.36
C LEU A 70 13.24 14.15 20.79
N TYR A 71 14.11 14.10 21.80
CA TYR A 71 14.81 15.25 22.35
C TYR A 71 16.26 14.92 22.73
N ASN A 72 17.14 15.92 22.70
CA ASN A 72 18.55 15.77 23.07
C ASN A 72 18.83 16.00 24.59
N ASN A 73 18.08 15.30 25.45
CA ASN A 73 18.21 15.39 26.92
C ASN A 73 17.84 14.08 27.66
N GLY A 74 17.82 12.95 26.96
CA GLY A 74 17.43 11.64 27.51
C GLY A 74 15.92 11.42 27.70
N GLY A 75 15.10 12.46 27.59
CA GLY A 75 13.65 12.38 27.58
C GLY A 75 13.10 12.02 26.19
N LEU A 76 12.04 11.21 26.16
CA LEU A 76 11.33 10.78 24.98
C LEU A 76 9.86 11.22 25.05
N PHE A 77 9.33 11.64 23.90
CA PHE A 77 7.92 11.97 23.62
C PHE A 77 7.36 13.21 24.34
N TRP A 78 7.88 13.57 25.52
CA TRP A 78 7.49 14.76 26.27
C TRP A 78 8.63 15.35 27.11
N ILE A 79 8.82 16.68 27.03
CA ILE A 79 9.64 17.48 27.96
C ILE A 79 8.90 18.72 28.47
N GLY A 80 7.58 18.69 28.42
CA GLY A 80 6.68 19.84 28.61
C GLY A 80 5.87 20.18 27.36
N GLY A 81 4.61 20.58 27.56
CA GLY A 81 3.66 20.79 26.47
C GLY A 81 2.78 19.56 26.23
N SER A 82 2.45 19.27 24.97
CA SER A 82 1.69 18.07 24.57
C SER A 82 2.64 16.89 24.32
N PRO A 83 2.31 15.67 24.79
CA PRO A 83 3.05 14.46 24.46
C PRO A 83 2.89 14.12 22.98
N ILE A 84 3.91 13.48 22.38
CA ILE A 84 3.85 12.96 21.01
C ILE A 84 4.51 11.57 20.95
N TYR A 85 3.67 10.56 21.17
CA TYR A 85 3.83 9.19 20.67
C TYR A 85 2.48 8.76 20.09
N GLU A 86 2.18 9.32 18.92
CA GLU A 86 0.89 9.25 18.25
C GLU A 86 0.85 8.03 17.34
N VAL A 87 0.13 6.99 17.78
CA VAL A 87 -0.17 5.78 16.99
C VAL A 87 -1.67 5.54 17.12
N PRO A 88 -2.45 5.52 16.03
CA PRO A 88 -2.06 5.78 14.64
C PRO A 88 -1.73 7.26 14.39
N LYS A 89 -0.77 7.53 13.50
CA LYS A 89 -0.39 8.89 13.08
C LYS A 89 -1.58 9.63 12.46
N GLY A 90 -1.89 10.82 12.98
CA GLY A 90 -3.02 11.65 12.54
C GLY A 90 -4.34 11.34 13.24
N SER A 91 -4.37 10.39 14.20
CA SER A 91 -5.54 10.07 15.00
C SER A 91 -5.80 11.10 16.12
N GLY A 92 -4.74 11.75 16.62
CA GLY A 92 -4.76 12.58 17.81
C GLY A 92 -4.73 11.81 19.15
N GLN A 93 -4.74 10.47 19.13
CA GLN A 93 -4.52 9.63 20.32
C GLN A 93 -3.02 9.39 20.51
N ASN A 94 -2.55 9.38 21.75
CA ASN A 94 -1.16 9.05 22.10
C ASN A 94 -1.15 7.78 22.95
N ALA A 95 -0.15 6.93 22.73
CA ALA A 95 0.01 5.67 23.47
C ALA A 95 1.05 5.74 24.60
N ILE A 96 1.81 6.85 24.68
CA ILE A 96 2.79 7.13 25.72
C ILE A 96 2.72 8.62 26.05
N PHE A 97 2.67 8.98 27.33
CA PHE A 97 2.77 10.37 27.77
C PHE A 97 4.23 10.82 27.83
N ALA A 98 5.06 10.10 28.58
CA ALA A 98 6.49 10.38 28.71
C ALA A 98 7.29 9.07 28.80
N SER A 99 8.52 9.10 28.34
CA SER A 99 9.48 8.01 28.49
C SER A 99 10.89 8.57 28.62
N GLY A 100 11.85 7.76 29.06
CA GLY A 100 13.23 8.18 29.20
C GLY A 100 14.15 7.07 29.68
N ILE A 101 15.46 7.35 29.65
CA ILE A 101 16.50 6.40 30.04
C ILE A 101 17.02 6.72 31.44
N TRP A 102 17.10 5.69 32.27
CA TRP A 102 17.69 5.75 33.60
C TRP A 102 18.95 4.88 33.62
N VAL A 103 20.05 5.39 34.15
CA VAL A 103 21.29 4.62 34.33
C VAL A 103 21.77 4.79 35.76
N GLY A 104 22.19 3.69 36.39
CA GLY A 104 22.74 3.73 37.74
C GLY A 104 23.79 2.65 37.97
N GLY A 105 24.77 2.94 38.82
CA GLY A 105 25.87 2.03 39.15
C GLY A 105 26.79 2.60 40.22
N LEU A 106 27.83 1.86 40.58
CA LEU A 106 28.77 2.21 41.66
C LEU A 106 30.15 2.57 41.10
N ALA A 107 30.68 3.75 41.43
CA ALA A 107 32.04 4.17 41.12
C ALA A 107 32.84 4.31 42.44
N ASP A 108 33.90 3.50 42.61
CA ASP A 108 34.63 3.33 43.90
C ASP A 108 33.69 3.06 45.11
N GLY A 109 32.56 2.36 44.85
CA GLY A 109 31.52 2.07 45.83
C GLY A 109 30.60 3.24 46.20
N GLU A 110 30.72 4.41 45.55
CA GLU A 110 29.75 5.51 45.64
C GLU A 110 28.70 5.37 44.53
N LEU A 111 27.41 5.46 44.89
CA LEU A 111 26.30 5.44 43.93
C LEU A 111 26.36 6.65 42.99
N ARG A 112 26.18 6.36 41.69
CA ARG A 112 26.04 7.33 40.61
C ARG A 112 24.76 7.00 39.84
N THR A 113 23.97 8.01 39.52
CA THR A 113 22.70 7.84 38.83
C THR A 113 22.43 9.02 37.92
N ALA A 114 22.04 8.76 36.68
CA ALA A 114 21.49 9.74 35.74
C ALA A 114 20.10 9.27 35.31
N ALA A 115 19.12 10.16 35.30
CA ALA A 115 17.75 9.85 34.93
C ALA A 115 17.20 10.82 33.89
N ALA A 116 16.09 10.43 33.26
CA ALA A 116 15.23 11.29 32.49
C ALA A 116 13.78 10.89 32.82
N THR A 117 13.03 11.80 33.42
CA THR A 117 11.64 11.57 33.86
C THR A 117 10.75 12.75 33.42
N TYR A 118 10.28 13.62 34.34
CA TYR A 118 9.39 14.74 34.00
C TYR A 118 10.02 16.14 34.07
N SER A 119 10.98 16.33 34.97
CA SER A 119 11.72 17.59 35.14
C SER A 119 13.21 17.37 35.40
N ASP A 120 13.61 16.10 35.37
CA ASP A 120 14.77 15.54 36.05
C ASP A 120 15.73 14.97 35.01
N TRP A 121 15.91 15.72 33.91
CA TRP A 121 16.76 15.36 32.80
C TRP A 121 18.21 15.61 33.20
N GLU A 122 18.94 14.53 33.49
CA GLU A 122 20.35 14.56 33.87
C GLU A 122 21.24 14.13 32.68
N PHE A 123 20.83 14.54 31.47
CA PHE A 123 21.61 14.42 30.24
C PHE A 123 21.60 15.75 29.45
N TRP A 124 22.73 16.07 28.82
CA TRP A 124 22.99 17.32 28.11
C TRP A 124 23.56 17.08 26.71
N PRO A 125 23.33 17.97 25.73
CA PRO A 125 23.86 17.80 24.38
C PRO A 125 25.40 17.74 24.30
N GLY A 126 25.91 16.90 23.40
CA GLY A 126 27.32 16.85 23.01
C GLY A 126 28.13 15.66 23.56
N PRO A 127 29.31 15.39 22.96
CA PRO A 127 30.19 14.29 23.36
C PRO A 127 31.04 14.64 24.60
N LEU A 128 31.69 13.64 25.20
CA LEU A 128 32.67 13.82 26.27
C LEU A 128 34.10 13.64 25.77
N ASP A 129 35.03 14.45 26.28
CA ASP A 129 36.45 14.23 26.04
C ASP A 129 37.00 12.99 26.78
N ALA A 130 38.25 12.63 26.49
CA ALA A 130 38.93 11.49 27.12
C ALA A 130 39.20 11.64 28.64
N ALA A 131 38.79 12.76 29.25
CA ALA A 131 38.82 13.03 30.68
C ALA A 131 37.40 13.21 31.29
N ALA A 132 36.37 12.74 30.58
CA ALA A 132 34.94 12.88 30.89
C ALA A 132 34.48 14.34 31.07
N GLN A 133 35.08 15.29 30.35
CA GLN A 133 34.64 16.69 30.36
C GLN A 133 33.67 16.95 29.21
N PRO A 134 32.55 17.66 29.44
CA PRO A 134 31.67 18.11 28.37
C PRO A 134 32.30 19.25 27.55
N PRO A 135 31.74 19.58 26.37
CA PRO A 135 32.22 20.67 25.54
C PRO A 135 32.05 22.02 26.25
N ALA A 136 32.92 22.98 25.95
CA ALA A 136 32.82 24.33 26.53
C ALA A 136 31.57 25.11 26.09
N ASP A 137 30.93 24.68 25.00
CA ASP A 137 29.63 25.15 24.52
C ASP A 137 28.81 23.96 24.00
N CYS A 138 27.96 23.39 24.87
CA CYS A 138 27.04 22.32 24.47
C CYS A 138 25.97 22.79 23.47
N GLY A 139 25.72 24.10 23.32
CA GLY A 139 24.66 24.62 22.44
C GLY A 139 24.90 24.36 20.96
N VAL A 140 26.16 24.12 20.56
CA VAL A 140 26.52 23.68 19.19
C VAL A 140 26.02 22.26 18.90
N PHE A 141 25.85 21.44 19.94
CA PHE A 141 25.41 20.05 19.85
C PHE A 141 23.92 19.87 20.16
N ASP A 142 23.19 20.93 20.53
CA ASP A 142 21.72 20.92 20.65
C ASP A 142 21.08 20.89 19.25
N ARG A 143 21.30 19.79 18.55
CA ARG A 143 20.80 19.44 17.22
C ARG A 143 20.49 17.95 17.17
N MET A 144 19.52 17.58 16.35
CA MET A 144 19.21 16.21 15.98
C MET A 144 19.22 16.15 14.45
N TYR A 145 19.87 15.15 13.87
CA TYR A 145 20.11 15.05 12.44
C TYR A 145 19.17 14.02 11.83
N ARG A 146 18.21 14.47 11.01
CA ARG A 146 17.16 13.62 10.43
C ARG A 146 17.42 13.39 8.94
N VAL A 147 17.52 12.11 8.55
CA VAL A 147 17.70 11.69 7.15
C VAL A 147 16.74 10.55 6.84
N SER A 148 16.06 10.63 5.70
CA SER A 148 15.24 9.53 5.16
C SER A 148 15.87 8.87 3.93
N ARG A 149 15.43 7.65 3.63
CA ARG A 149 15.77 6.92 2.40
C ARG A 149 15.38 7.73 1.15
N GLU A 150 14.25 8.43 1.21
CA GLU A 150 13.81 9.40 0.19
C GLU A 150 14.80 10.57 0.04
N ASN A 151 15.42 11.08 1.11
CA ASN A 151 16.43 12.13 1.00
C ASN A 151 17.69 11.63 0.27
N ILE A 152 18.16 10.42 0.60
CA ILE A 152 19.31 9.78 -0.05
C ILE A 152 19.01 9.55 -1.54
N LYS A 153 17.84 8.98 -1.86
CA LYS A 153 17.39 8.76 -3.24
C LYS A 153 17.32 10.06 -4.04
N ASN A 154 16.68 11.09 -3.49
CA ASN A 154 16.60 12.40 -4.15
C ASN A 154 17.99 13.03 -4.37
N PHE A 155 18.94 12.86 -3.44
CA PHE A 155 20.32 13.29 -3.64
C PHE A 155 21.01 12.52 -4.78
N GLN A 156 20.84 11.20 -4.85
CA GLN A 156 21.41 10.38 -5.94
C GLN A 156 20.80 10.74 -7.31
N ASP A 157 19.49 10.98 -7.36
CA ASP A 157 18.77 11.32 -8.60
C ASP A 157 19.04 12.76 -9.09
N THR A 158 19.29 13.72 -8.18
CA THR A 158 19.31 15.16 -8.52
C THR A 158 20.58 15.92 -8.14
N GLY A 159 21.46 15.33 -7.32
CA GLY A 159 22.61 15.99 -6.70
C GLY A 159 22.24 16.96 -5.55
N VAL A 160 20.98 17.01 -5.10
CA VAL A 160 20.52 17.96 -4.06
C VAL A 160 20.42 17.26 -2.70
N ALA A 161 21.39 17.51 -1.82
CA ALA A 161 21.40 17.02 -0.45
C ALA A 161 20.55 17.91 0.51
N THR A 162 20.06 17.32 1.60
CA THR A 162 19.42 18.09 2.68
C THR A 162 20.48 18.73 3.59
N PRO A 163 20.13 19.73 4.43
CA PRO A 163 21.05 20.30 5.41
C PRO A 163 21.59 19.26 6.41
N ASP A 164 20.78 18.29 6.82
CA ASP A 164 21.21 17.25 7.78
C ASP A 164 22.08 16.17 7.13
N MET A 165 21.93 15.91 5.83
CA MET A 165 22.93 15.14 5.07
C MET A 165 24.23 15.93 4.93
N THR A 166 24.15 17.22 4.61
CA THR A 166 25.35 18.07 4.40
C THR A 166 26.17 18.23 5.67
N ASP A 167 25.50 18.39 6.81
CA ASP A 167 26.13 18.58 8.12
C ASP A 167 26.27 17.26 8.92
N TRP A 168 26.18 16.09 8.28
CA TRP A 168 26.12 14.79 8.97
C TRP A 168 27.35 14.58 9.88
N PRO A 169 27.18 14.34 11.19
CA PRO A 169 28.27 14.45 12.17
C PRO A 169 29.07 13.15 12.32
N ALA A 170 29.65 12.70 11.21
CA ALA A 170 30.45 11.48 11.14
C ALA A 170 31.66 11.50 12.10
N ASP A 171 32.26 12.68 12.30
CA ASP A 171 33.37 12.91 13.23
C ASP A 171 32.97 12.74 14.71
N LEU A 172 31.67 12.77 15.01
CA LEU A 172 31.10 12.51 16.33
C LEU A 172 30.56 11.08 16.48
N GLY A 173 30.78 10.21 15.49
CA GLY A 173 30.34 8.80 15.52
C GLY A 173 29.02 8.50 14.82
N ALA A 174 28.45 9.45 14.07
CA ALA A 174 27.29 9.14 13.22
C ALA A 174 27.68 8.17 12.09
N PRO A 175 26.87 7.13 11.81
CA PRO A 175 27.24 6.07 10.87
C PRO A 175 27.27 6.58 9.42
N VAL A 176 28.24 6.09 8.63
CA VAL A 176 28.49 6.48 7.24
C VAL A 176 28.67 5.24 6.37
N THR A 177 28.09 5.28 5.17
CA THR A 177 28.42 4.38 4.06
C THR A 177 29.58 5.01 3.30
N ASP A 178 30.78 4.47 3.44
CA ASP A 178 32.01 4.91 2.76
C ASP A 178 31.92 4.63 1.26
N GLY A 179 31.88 5.70 0.46
CA GLY A 179 31.76 5.63 -1.00
C GLY A 179 33.05 5.97 -1.74
N ASP A 180 33.92 6.80 -1.14
CA ASP A 180 35.20 7.20 -1.75
C ASP A 180 36.40 6.32 -1.34
N GLY A 181 36.21 5.46 -0.34
CA GLY A 181 37.20 4.52 0.20
C GLY A 181 38.10 5.12 1.27
N ASN A 182 37.73 6.28 1.85
CA ASN A 182 38.47 6.94 2.91
C ASN A 182 37.59 7.18 4.17
N PRO A 183 37.56 6.23 5.13
CA PRO A 183 36.72 6.31 6.32
C PRO A 183 37.09 7.45 7.30
N ASP A 184 38.21 8.15 7.06
CA ASP A 184 38.64 9.32 7.82
C ASP A 184 38.00 10.65 7.32
N ASN A 185 37.17 10.63 6.27
CA ASN A 185 36.35 11.78 5.85
C ASN A 185 34.88 11.45 5.65
N TYR A 186 34.05 12.50 5.68
CA TYR A 186 32.68 12.47 5.18
C TYR A 186 32.56 13.43 4.00
N ASN A 187 32.24 12.89 2.82
CA ASN A 187 32.33 13.57 1.54
C ASN A 187 31.22 13.10 0.57
N LEU A 188 30.07 13.77 0.61
CA LEU A 188 28.93 13.53 -0.30
C LEU A 188 29.32 13.53 -1.79
N ASP A 189 30.21 14.43 -2.21
CA ASP A 189 30.70 14.52 -3.60
C ASP A 189 31.65 13.35 -3.97
N GLY A 190 32.23 12.67 -2.98
CA GLY A 190 33.03 11.46 -3.15
C GLY A 190 32.19 10.18 -3.26
N GLY A 191 30.95 10.21 -2.77
CA GLY A 191 30.03 9.07 -2.72
C GLY A 191 29.63 8.66 -1.30
N ASP A 192 30.17 9.31 -0.26
CA ASP A 192 29.82 8.99 1.13
C ASP A 192 28.38 9.37 1.43
N LEU A 193 27.65 8.51 2.14
CA LEU A 193 26.25 8.72 2.49
C LEU A 193 25.99 8.47 3.99
N PRO A 194 24.99 9.11 4.61
CA PRO A 194 24.55 8.72 5.94
C PRO A 194 24.09 7.26 5.94
N ALA A 195 24.69 6.40 6.75
CA ALA A 195 24.27 5.01 6.89
C ALA A 195 23.07 4.92 7.84
N ILE A 196 21.88 5.13 7.29
CA ILE A 196 20.62 5.08 8.03
C ILE A 196 20.11 3.64 8.20
N LEU A 197 19.36 3.41 9.28
CA LEU A 197 18.51 2.23 9.44
C LEU A 197 17.05 2.61 9.11
N GLY A 198 16.29 1.63 8.61
CA GLY A 198 14.91 1.83 8.16
C GLY A 198 14.77 2.84 7.02
N ASP A 199 13.60 3.49 6.95
CA ASP A 199 13.29 4.50 5.94
C ASP A 199 13.51 5.93 6.45
N GLN A 200 13.62 6.09 7.77
CA GLN A 200 13.94 7.36 8.41
C GLN A 200 14.74 7.10 9.68
N SER A 201 15.89 7.79 9.79
CA SER A 201 16.78 7.78 10.95
C SER A 201 16.98 9.19 11.50
N ILE A 202 17.16 9.27 12.81
CA ILE A 202 17.47 10.49 13.56
C ILE A 202 18.65 10.20 14.47
N TRP A 203 19.76 10.91 14.29
CA TRP A 203 20.98 10.75 15.10
C TRP A 203 21.23 11.97 16.01
N TRP A 204 21.71 11.73 17.23
CA TRP A 204 22.19 12.76 18.15
C TRP A 204 23.20 12.21 19.17
N VAL A 205 23.87 13.11 19.90
CA VAL A 205 24.80 12.77 20.98
C VAL A 205 24.53 13.60 22.22
N MET A 206 24.56 12.94 23.38
CA MET A 206 24.36 13.51 24.72
C MET A 206 25.33 12.92 25.75
N ASN A 207 25.41 13.53 26.94
CA ASN A 207 26.24 13.08 28.04
C ASN A 207 25.65 13.42 29.41
N ASP A 208 26.10 12.75 30.48
CA ASP A 208 25.67 13.04 31.86
C ASP A 208 26.57 14.04 32.62
N ALA A 209 27.73 14.44 32.07
CA ALA A 209 28.64 15.37 32.77
C ALA A 209 28.38 16.87 32.49
N GLY A 210 27.39 17.19 31.64
CA GLY A 210 27.13 18.54 31.14
C GLY A 210 26.77 19.58 32.21
N ASN A 211 26.09 19.19 33.28
CA ASN A 211 25.85 20.02 34.46
C ASN A 211 25.65 19.16 35.71
N LEU A 212 25.31 19.78 36.84
CA LEU A 212 25.05 19.09 38.09
C LEU A 212 23.73 18.31 38.03
N HIS A 213 23.75 17.08 38.54
CA HIS A 213 22.55 16.28 38.77
C HIS A 213 21.78 16.88 39.96
N LEU A 214 20.64 17.51 39.69
CA LEU A 214 19.86 18.26 40.67
C LEU A 214 18.72 17.46 41.30
N THR A 215 18.39 16.29 40.76
CA THR A 215 17.31 15.43 41.26
C THR A 215 17.86 14.18 41.92
N THR A 216 18.83 13.49 41.31
CA THR A 216 19.49 12.36 41.96
C THR A 216 20.48 12.82 43.05
N GLU A 217 21.00 14.04 42.96
CA GLU A 217 22.02 14.63 43.85
C GLU A 217 23.32 13.77 43.94
N THR A 218 23.61 12.97 42.91
CA THR A 218 24.91 12.26 42.75
C THR A 218 25.89 13.07 41.90
N PRO A 219 27.22 12.85 41.98
CA PRO A 219 28.13 13.37 40.97
C PRO A 219 27.97 12.55 39.68
N PRO A 220 28.31 13.07 38.49
CA PRO A 220 28.11 12.34 37.24
C PRO A 220 28.94 11.05 37.16
N MET A 221 28.48 10.16 36.29
CA MET A 221 29.11 8.90 35.91
C MET A 221 30.28 9.15 34.95
N GLY A 222 30.10 10.04 33.97
CA GLY A 222 31.03 10.24 32.85
C GLY A 222 30.66 9.37 31.64
N LEU A 223 29.36 9.29 31.35
CA LEU A 223 28.79 8.59 30.20
C LEU A 223 28.54 9.57 29.05
N GLU A 224 29.03 9.21 27.88
CA GLU A 224 28.58 9.73 26.59
C GLU A 224 27.59 8.72 25.99
N ILE A 225 26.56 9.21 25.32
CA ILE A 225 25.54 8.40 24.67
C ILE A 225 25.36 8.91 23.24
N GLN A 226 25.68 8.07 22.27
CA GLN A 226 25.40 8.30 20.85
C GLN A 226 24.13 7.52 20.51
N ALA A 227 23.09 8.22 20.05
CA ALA A 227 21.75 7.68 19.88
C ALA A 227 21.30 7.79 18.41
N LEU A 228 20.77 6.69 17.90
CA LEU A 228 20.15 6.56 16.60
C LEU A 228 18.73 6.01 16.78
N ALA A 229 17.71 6.82 16.51
CA ALA A 229 16.32 6.37 16.47
C ALA A 229 15.87 6.22 15.03
N PHE A 230 15.09 5.18 14.71
CA PHE A 230 14.68 4.88 13.35
C PHE A 230 13.30 4.20 13.27
N SER A 231 12.73 4.21 12.07
CA SER A 231 11.41 3.65 11.77
C SER A 231 11.31 3.22 10.30
N PHE A 232 10.43 2.26 10.01
CA PHE A 232 10.22 1.70 8.68
C PHE A 232 8.89 2.15 8.09
N ASN A 233 8.91 2.63 6.86
CA ASN A 233 7.72 3.01 6.09
C ASN A 233 7.10 1.78 5.43
N GLN A 234 6.60 0.86 6.25
CA GLN A 234 5.89 -0.35 5.81
C GLN A 234 4.58 -0.54 6.58
N ALA A 235 3.77 -1.52 6.20
CA ALA A 235 2.59 -1.91 6.97
C ALA A 235 2.92 -3.05 7.96
N GLY A 236 1.98 -3.34 8.88
CA GLY A 236 2.18 -4.34 9.93
C GLY A 236 3.15 -3.90 11.04
N ALA A 237 3.75 -4.89 11.71
CA ALA A 237 4.58 -4.73 12.92
C ALA A 237 5.57 -3.55 12.88
N LEU A 238 6.48 -3.55 11.89
CA LEU A 238 7.54 -2.55 11.76
C LEU A 238 6.98 -1.16 11.40
N GLY A 239 5.81 -1.11 10.77
CA GLY A 239 5.06 0.11 10.45
C GLY A 239 4.39 0.78 11.66
N ASN A 240 4.11 0.00 12.71
CA ASN A 240 3.51 0.47 13.97
C ASN A 240 4.55 0.61 15.10
N SER A 241 5.83 0.40 14.82
CA SER A 241 6.90 0.35 15.81
C SER A 241 7.93 1.47 15.62
N THR A 242 8.68 1.78 16.68
CA THR A 242 9.87 2.63 16.62
C THR A 242 11.07 1.92 17.27
N PHE A 243 12.26 2.18 16.74
CA PHE A 243 13.49 1.47 17.10
C PHE A 243 14.60 2.43 17.50
N TYR A 244 15.45 1.99 18.41
CA TYR A 244 16.44 2.84 19.06
C TYR A 244 17.73 2.05 19.26
N LYS A 245 18.85 2.54 18.72
CA LYS A 245 20.20 2.05 18.98
C LYS A 245 20.98 3.10 19.74
N TYR A 246 21.36 2.76 20.96
CA TYR A 246 22.06 3.64 21.90
C TYR A 246 23.41 3.04 22.23
N LYS A 247 24.49 3.72 21.83
CA LYS A 247 25.85 3.38 22.23
C LYS A 247 26.22 4.20 23.47
N PHE A 248 26.38 3.53 24.60
CA PHE A 248 26.89 4.10 25.84
C PHE A 248 28.42 3.97 25.85
N ILE A 249 29.14 5.07 26.01
CA ILE A 249 30.61 5.12 26.04
C ILE A 249 31.06 5.65 27.39
N TYR A 250 31.76 4.82 28.16
CA TYR A 250 32.20 5.19 29.51
C TYR A 250 33.56 5.89 29.48
N LYS A 251 33.57 7.20 29.69
CA LYS A 251 34.79 8.03 29.78
C LYS A 251 35.30 8.21 31.22
N GLY A 252 34.61 7.64 32.21
CA GLY A 252 34.98 7.76 33.61
C GLY A 252 36.36 7.15 33.94
N SER A 253 36.91 7.48 35.11
CA SER A 253 38.30 7.14 35.48
C SER A 253 38.46 5.83 36.26
N ASP A 254 37.37 5.32 36.80
CA ASP A 254 37.34 4.24 37.78
C ASP A 254 36.31 3.21 37.31
N PRO A 255 36.48 1.89 37.53
CA PRO A 255 35.47 0.91 37.12
C PRO A 255 34.09 1.23 37.70
N LEU A 256 33.08 1.22 36.83
CA LEU A 256 31.69 1.40 37.18
C LEU A 256 31.05 0.01 37.28
N THR A 257 30.74 -0.44 38.49
CA THR A 257 30.20 -1.78 38.77
C THR A 257 28.71 -1.73 39.09
N ASP A 258 28.05 -2.90 39.06
CA ASP A 258 26.63 -3.05 39.36
C ASP A 258 25.75 -2.12 38.49
N VAL A 259 26.11 -1.98 37.21
CA VAL A 259 25.45 -1.06 36.28
C VAL A 259 24.12 -1.63 35.82
N TYR A 260 23.10 -0.80 35.85
CA TYR A 260 21.80 -1.06 35.25
C TYR A 260 21.46 0.05 34.26
N ILE A 261 20.99 -0.33 33.08
CA ILE A 261 20.34 0.56 32.10
C ILE A 261 18.85 0.23 32.12
N GLY A 262 18.00 1.24 32.31
CA GLY A 262 16.56 1.10 32.38
C GLY A 262 15.82 1.97 31.36
N LEU A 263 14.78 1.40 30.77
CA LEU A 263 13.78 2.10 29.97
C LEU A 263 12.58 2.37 30.85
N TRP A 264 12.35 3.64 31.16
CA TRP A 264 11.23 4.12 31.95
C TRP A 264 10.09 4.57 31.04
N SER A 265 8.85 4.28 31.43
CA SER A 265 7.66 4.77 30.75
C SER A 265 6.59 5.24 31.73
N ASP A 266 6.00 6.38 31.39
CA ASP A 266 4.66 6.82 31.77
C ASP A 266 3.73 6.57 30.58
N PRO A 267 3.25 5.34 30.39
CA PRO A 267 2.21 5.09 29.42
C PRO A 267 0.89 5.74 29.87
N ASP A 268 0.38 6.64 29.04
CA ASP A 268 -1.04 6.95 28.97
C ASP A 268 -1.52 6.24 27.70
N LEU A 269 -2.11 5.04 27.78
CA LEU A 269 -2.56 4.32 26.58
C LEU A 269 -3.95 4.84 26.15
N GLY A 270 -4.01 6.14 25.82
CA GLY A 270 -5.25 6.87 25.60
C GLY A 270 -5.73 7.60 26.86
N ASP A 271 -6.63 7.00 27.64
CA ASP A 271 -7.05 7.48 28.95
C ASP A 271 -6.22 6.82 30.07
N SER A 272 -5.29 7.56 30.67
CA SER A 272 -4.47 7.07 31.79
C SER A 272 -5.26 6.55 32.98
N GLY A 273 -6.53 6.96 33.12
CA GLY A 273 -7.42 6.51 34.19
C GLY A 273 -7.82 5.03 34.12
N ASP A 274 -7.56 4.32 33.02
CA ASP A 274 -7.91 2.91 32.88
C ASP A 274 -6.74 1.96 32.56
N ASP A 275 -5.49 2.37 32.73
CA ASP A 275 -4.32 1.54 32.37
C ASP A 275 -3.99 0.36 33.32
N TYR A 276 -3.44 -0.70 32.71
CA TYR A 276 -2.78 -1.86 33.33
C TYR A 276 -1.44 -2.15 32.67
N VAL A 277 -0.50 -2.73 33.41
CA VAL A 277 0.82 -3.11 32.89
C VAL A 277 1.19 -4.57 33.15
N GLY A 278 2.06 -5.14 32.33
CA GLY A 278 2.54 -6.50 32.48
C GLY A 278 3.92 -6.73 31.88
N SER A 279 4.42 -7.96 32.03
CA SER A 279 5.67 -8.38 31.37
C SER A 279 5.53 -9.76 30.73
N ASP A 280 6.46 -10.10 29.85
CA ASP A 280 6.70 -11.48 29.41
C ASP A 280 8.21 -11.75 29.43
N SER A 281 8.65 -12.55 30.39
CA SER A 281 10.08 -12.81 30.60
C SER A 281 10.68 -13.85 29.64
N LEU A 282 9.88 -14.42 28.72
CA LEU A 282 10.37 -15.25 27.62
C LEU A 282 10.61 -14.42 26.36
N LEU A 283 9.74 -13.45 26.07
CA LEU A 283 9.93 -12.51 24.95
C LEU A 283 10.91 -11.39 25.28
N GLY A 284 11.05 -10.99 26.56
CA GLY A 284 11.92 -9.88 26.97
C GLY A 284 11.17 -8.57 27.24
N ILE A 285 9.84 -8.58 27.09
CA ILE A 285 9.05 -7.36 27.03
C ILE A 285 8.38 -6.92 28.33
N GLY A 286 8.22 -5.60 28.47
CA GLY A 286 7.31 -4.92 29.39
C GLY A 286 6.24 -4.16 28.61
N TYR A 287 4.96 -4.28 28.99
CA TYR A 287 3.83 -3.78 28.21
C TYR A 287 2.75 -3.07 29.02
N VAL A 288 1.95 -2.25 28.32
CA VAL A 288 0.72 -1.60 28.79
C VAL A 288 -0.49 -2.08 27.96
N MET A 289 -1.65 -2.13 28.60
CA MET A 289 -2.95 -2.42 28.02
C MET A 289 -4.05 -1.74 28.86
N ASN A 290 -5.18 -1.37 28.25
CA ASN A 290 -6.32 -0.86 29.02
C ASN A 290 -6.93 -1.94 29.94
N GLY A 291 -7.55 -1.50 31.01
CA GLY A 291 -8.15 -2.30 32.06
C GLY A 291 -9.55 -2.81 31.71
N ASP A 292 -10.24 -2.21 30.73
CA ASP A 292 -11.37 -2.87 30.08
C ASP A 292 -11.35 -2.75 28.55
N ASN A 293 -12.50 -2.87 27.88
CA ASN A 293 -12.58 -2.85 26.42
C ASN A 293 -13.03 -1.48 25.87
N PHE A 294 -13.15 -0.46 26.71
CA PHE A 294 -13.55 0.90 26.33
C PHE A 294 -12.61 1.94 26.95
N ASP A 295 -11.62 2.32 26.17
CA ASP A 295 -10.71 3.41 26.48
C ASP A 295 -11.44 4.76 26.34
N GLY A 296 -11.27 5.62 27.35
CA GLY A 296 -12.17 6.71 27.70
C GLY A 296 -11.83 8.09 27.14
N GLY A 297 -12.63 9.07 27.58
CA GLY A 297 -12.33 10.48 27.38
C GLY A 297 -12.23 10.96 25.93
N SER A 298 -11.36 11.94 25.70
CA SER A 298 -11.04 12.53 24.38
C SER A 298 -9.66 12.13 23.87
N SER A 299 -8.87 11.45 24.70
CA SER A 299 -7.55 10.91 24.37
C SER A 299 -7.58 9.42 24.06
N GLY A 300 -8.65 8.71 24.43
CA GLY A 300 -8.76 7.26 24.27
C GLY A 300 -9.11 6.75 22.87
N TYR A 301 -8.73 5.50 22.65
CA TYR A 301 -8.94 4.65 21.49
C TYR A 301 -10.35 4.03 21.39
N GLY A 302 -11.23 4.27 22.38
CA GLY A 302 -12.62 3.82 22.35
C GLY A 302 -12.78 2.31 22.55
N SER A 303 -13.76 1.70 21.86
CA SER A 303 -14.23 0.33 22.15
C SER A 303 -13.30 -0.80 21.69
N ARG A 304 -12.06 -0.49 21.28
CA ARG A 304 -11.04 -1.43 20.81
C ARG A 304 -9.65 -0.94 21.24
N PRO A 305 -9.36 -0.93 22.55
CA PRO A 305 -8.06 -0.47 23.06
C PRO A 305 -6.90 -1.26 22.46
N PRO A 306 -5.76 -0.61 22.13
CA PRO A 306 -4.56 -1.27 21.68
C PRO A 306 -3.79 -1.93 22.85
N ALA A 307 -2.57 -2.37 22.57
CA ALA A 307 -1.54 -2.68 23.55
C ALA A 307 -0.20 -2.18 23.01
N LEU A 308 0.71 -1.80 23.91
CA LEU A 308 2.05 -1.31 23.57
C LEU A 308 3.10 -1.97 24.46
N ALA A 309 4.25 -2.34 23.91
CA ALA A 309 5.37 -2.94 24.62
C ALA A 309 6.71 -2.30 24.29
N TYR A 310 7.66 -2.44 25.22
CA TYR A 310 9.07 -2.17 25.03
C TYR A 310 9.84 -3.48 25.06
N ASP A 311 10.79 -3.66 24.14
CA ASP A 311 11.69 -4.82 24.14
C ASP A 311 13.17 -4.42 24.05
N PHE A 312 14.04 -5.22 24.66
CA PHE A 312 15.50 -5.12 24.53
C PHE A 312 16.03 -6.19 23.54
N PHE A 313 15.87 -5.95 22.24
CA PHE A 313 16.48 -6.79 21.19
C PHE A 313 17.99 -6.99 21.38
N GLN A 314 18.69 -5.99 21.94
CA GLN A 314 20.09 -6.12 22.35
C GLN A 314 20.36 -5.38 23.66
N GLY A 315 20.79 -6.10 24.69
CA GLY A 315 21.29 -5.50 25.92
C GLY A 315 22.83 -5.33 25.95
N PRO A 316 23.36 -4.76 27.04
CA PRO A 316 24.80 -4.59 27.25
C PRO A 316 25.52 -5.94 27.35
N LEU A 317 26.78 -5.98 26.92
CA LEU A 317 27.73 -7.07 27.19
C LEU A 317 27.99 -7.17 28.69
N VAL A 318 28.09 -8.41 29.18
CA VAL A 318 28.33 -8.71 30.60
C VAL A 318 29.69 -9.38 30.80
N ASP A 319 30.30 -9.16 31.97
CA ASP A 319 31.46 -9.91 32.43
C ASP A 319 31.07 -11.29 32.99
N ASN A 320 31.96 -12.28 32.93
CA ASN A 320 31.68 -13.66 33.36
C ASN A 320 31.31 -13.72 34.86
N ASP A 321 30.01 -13.65 35.18
CA ASP A 321 29.45 -13.58 36.53
C ASP A 321 28.90 -14.93 37.05
N GLY A 322 28.97 -15.98 36.22
CA GLY A 322 28.52 -17.33 36.53
C GLY A 322 27.02 -17.55 36.31
N ARG A 323 26.40 -16.76 35.43
CA ARG A 323 24.97 -16.85 35.09
C ARG A 323 24.74 -17.02 33.59
N ASP A 324 23.47 -17.17 33.26
CA ASP A 324 22.91 -17.24 31.92
C ASP A 324 22.00 -16.01 31.79
N ASN A 325 22.54 -14.92 31.27
CA ASN A 325 21.92 -13.58 31.31
C ASN A 325 21.08 -13.27 30.06
N ASN A 326 21.25 -14.03 28.97
CA ASN A 326 20.39 -14.01 27.78
C ASN A 326 19.32 -15.13 27.77
N ARG A 327 19.47 -16.18 28.59
CA ARG A 327 18.61 -17.37 28.69
C ARG A 327 18.73 -18.38 27.53
N ASP A 328 19.87 -18.42 26.84
CA ASP A 328 20.10 -19.37 25.76
C ASP A 328 20.45 -20.80 26.26
N GLY A 329 20.76 -20.94 27.57
CA GLY A 329 21.12 -22.19 28.23
C GLY A 329 22.62 -22.47 28.32
N VAL A 330 23.46 -21.54 27.84
CA VAL A 330 24.89 -21.45 28.09
C VAL A 330 25.13 -20.48 29.27
N VAL A 331 26.34 -20.47 29.80
CA VAL A 331 26.76 -19.64 30.95
C VAL A 331 28.14 -19.10 30.63
N ASP A 332 28.35 -17.80 30.81
CA ASP A 332 29.65 -17.14 30.64
C ASP A 332 30.24 -17.26 29.21
N GLU A 333 29.43 -17.28 28.14
CA GLU A 333 29.91 -17.39 26.76
C GLU A 333 30.58 -16.11 26.20
N GLU A 334 31.39 -16.29 25.15
CA GLU A 334 32.10 -15.17 24.51
C GLU A 334 31.10 -14.25 23.79
N GLY A 335 30.89 -13.06 24.34
CA GLY A 335 29.93 -12.08 23.83
C GLY A 335 28.54 -12.14 24.48
N GLU A 336 28.40 -12.82 25.64
CA GLU A 336 27.16 -12.84 26.43
C GLU A 336 26.61 -11.42 26.68
N ARG A 337 25.28 -11.27 26.61
CA ARG A 337 24.56 -10.01 26.80
C ARG A 337 23.43 -10.17 27.80
N VAL A 338 23.11 -9.08 28.49
CA VAL A 338 22.01 -9.07 29.48
C VAL A 338 20.68 -8.77 28.78
N ALA A 339 19.77 -9.74 28.71
CA ALA A 339 18.38 -9.50 28.29
C ALA A 339 17.60 -8.70 29.37
N MET A 340 16.28 -8.56 29.25
CA MET A 340 15.47 -7.93 30.32
C MET A 340 15.68 -8.65 31.67
N ALA A 341 16.35 -7.96 32.59
CA ALA A 341 16.79 -8.50 33.88
C ALA A 341 15.84 -8.17 35.04
N LYS A 342 15.07 -7.08 34.93
CA LYS A 342 13.99 -6.68 35.85
C LYS A 342 12.84 -6.03 35.09
N PHE A 343 11.61 -6.19 35.61
CA PHE A 343 10.45 -5.37 35.27
C PHE A 343 9.74 -4.96 36.56
N VAL A 344 9.59 -3.65 36.78
CA VAL A 344 8.93 -3.06 37.95
C VAL A 344 7.83 -2.10 37.51
N TYR A 345 6.66 -2.19 38.13
CA TYR A 345 5.62 -1.15 38.04
C TYR A 345 5.49 -0.37 39.36
N TYR A 346 5.00 0.86 39.27
CA TYR A 346 4.66 1.69 40.42
C TYR A 346 3.53 2.68 40.09
N ASN A 347 2.89 3.23 41.13
CA ASN A 347 1.71 4.10 41.01
C ASN A 347 2.10 5.60 41.02
N ASN A 348 1.18 6.46 40.56
CA ASN A 348 1.33 7.92 40.71
C ASN A 348 1.08 8.44 42.15
N ASP A 349 1.85 7.94 43.12
CA ASP A 349 1.73 8.38 44.52
C ASP A 349 3.10 8.59 45.21
N GLY A 350 3.08 8.90 46.51
CA GLY A 350 4.27 9.12 47.34
C GLY A 350 4.55 7.97 48.33
N THR A 351 3.99 6.79 48.12
CA THR A 351 4.18 5.60 48.97
C THR A 351 5.46 4.84 48.62
N GLU A 352 5.74 3.77 49.34
CA GLU A 352 6.85 2.84 49.05
C GLU A 352 6.70 2.15 47.67
N GLN A 353 5.51 2.21 47.07
CA GLN A 353 5.17 1.70 45.72
C GLN A 353 4.81 2.84 44.74
N GLY A 354 5.28 4.07 45.02
CA GLY A 354 5.00 5.28 44.23
C GLY A 354 6.24 5.90 43.59
N ASN A 355 6.13 7.14 43.12
CA ASN A 355 7.21 7.85 42.43
C ASN A 355 8.53 7.91 43.26
N PRO A 356 9.71 7.70 42.63
CA PRO A 356 11.02 7.86 43.27
C PRO A 356 11.41 9.36 43.42
N ASN A 357 12.25 9.67 44.41
CA ASN A 357 12.63 11.04 44.78
C ASN A 357 14.12 11.21 45.13
N THR A 358 14.91 10.13 45.16
CA THR A 358 16.34 10.16 45.50
C THR A 358 17.10 9.12 44.68
N ALA A 359 18.39 9.33 44.40
CA ALA A 359 19.21 8.39 43.62
C ALA A 359 19.06 6.92 44.04
N GLU A 360 19.01 6.66 45.35
CA GLU A 360 18.90 5.31 45.87
C GLU A 360 17.53 4.68 45.57
N GLU A 361 16.45 5.47 45.52
CA GLU A 361 15.12 5.00 45.10
C GLU A 361 15.06 4.72 43.58
N TYR A 362 15.69 5.57 42.74
CA TYR A 362 15.83 5.31 41.30
C TYR A 362 16.64 4.03 41.03
N TYR A 363 17.77 3.87 41.74
CA TYR A 363 18.63 2.69 41.63
C TYR A 363 17.98 1.42 42.18
N GLN A 364 17.16 1.51 43.25
CA GLN A 364 16.37 0.38 43.74
C GLN A 364 15.39 -0.12 42.69
N TYR A 365 14.69 0.77 41.97
CA TYR A 365 13.82 0.36 40.87
C TYR A 365 14.60 -0.29 39.72
N LEU A 366 15.74 0.27 39.31
CA LEU A 366 16.66 -0.37 38.35
C LEU A 366 17.10 -1.78 38.81
N ALA A 367 17.30 -2.00 40.10
CA ALA A 367 17.70 -3.29 40.67
C ALA A 367 16.52 -4.26 40.98
N GLY A 368 15.27 -3.86 40.72
CA GLY A 368 14.07 -4.64 41.06
C GLY A 368 13.73 -4.66 42.56
N GLN A 369 13.72 -3.50 43.18
CA GLN A 369 13.42 -3.30 44.60
C GLN A 369 12.46 -2.11 44.75
N TRP A 370 11.59 -2.17 45.76
CA TRP A 370 10.79 -1.04 46.21
C TRP A 370 11.66 0.05 46.84
N ARG A 371 11.09 1.27 46.97
CA ARG A 371 11.75 2.47 47.52
C ARG A 371 12.28 2.35 48.96
N ASP A 372 11.97 1.27 49.65
CA ASP A 372 12.47 0.92 50.98
C ASP A 372 13.51 -0.22 50.95
N GLY A 373 14.03 -0.56 49.77
CA GLY A 373 14.98 -1.65 49.53
C GLY A 373 14.37 -3.06 49.63
N GLN A 374 13.05 -3.21 49.74
CA GLN A 374 12.42 -4.53 49.72
C GLN A 374 12.35 -5.08 48.29
N GLY A 375 12.89 -6.27 48.06
CA GLY A 375 12.76 -6.96 46.77
C GLY A 375 11.30 -7.30 46.43
N ILE A 376 11.00 -7.35 45.13
CA ILE A 376 9.67 -7.72 44.62
C ILE A 376 9.35 -9.19 44.97
N THR A 377 8.10 -9.45 45.38
CA THR A 377 7.59 -10.80 45.73
C THR A 377 6.34 -11.15 44.93
N GLU A 378 6.24 -12.39 44.44
CA GLU A 378 5.12 -12.88 43.64
C GLU A 378 3.73 -12.63 44.29
N GLY A 379 2.77 -12.21 43.47
CA GLY A 379 1.36 -12.03 43.84
C GLY A 379 1.00 -10.65 44.38
N GLY A 380 -0.30 -10.33 44.38
CA GLY A 380 -0.81 -9.02 44.77
C GLY A 380 -0.23 -7.90 43.90
N SER A 381 0.17 -6.79 44.52
CA SER A 381 0.91 -5.69 43.90
C SER A 381 2.42 -5.96 43.75
N GLY A 382 2.89 -7.18 44.01
CA GLY A 382 4.32 -7.49 44.01
C GLY A 382 5.03 -7.17 45.34
N ARG A 383 4.27 -6.83 46.40
CA ARG A 383 4.81 -6.51 47.73
C ARG A 383 4.06 -7.22 48.85
N GLY A 384 4.74 -8.16 49.51
CA GLY A 384 4.30 -8.76 50.78
C GLY A 384 3.07 -9.68 50.69
N PHE A 385 2.59 -10.01 49.49
CA PHE A 385 1.55 -11.01 49.27
C PHE A 385 2.08 -12.43 49.50
N SER A 386 3.29 -12.72 49.00
CA SER A 386 4.02 -13.96 49.24
C SER A 386 5.42 -13.67 49.80
N THR A 387 6.23 -14.72 49.94
CA THR A 387 7.67 -14.62 50.24
C THR A 387 8.54 -15.19 49.10
N ILE A 388 7.99 -15.30 47.89
CA ILE A 388 8.68 -15.83 46.72
C ILE A 388 9.26 -14.63 45.96
N PRO A 389 10.60 -14.43 45.92
CA PRO A 389 11.19 -13.32 45.18
C PRO A 389 10.97 -13.50 43.67
N THR A 390 10.77 -12.40 42.95
CA THR A 390 10.65 -12.39 41.49
C THR A 390 11.36 -11.17 40.91
N ASN A 391 11.88 -11.31 39.69
CA ASN A 391 12.44 -10.20 38.92
C ASN A 391 11.39 -9.51 38.03
N TYR A 392 10.22 -10.13 37.85
CA TYR A 392 9.20 -9.73 36.88
C TYR A 392 7.85 -9.60 37.57
N MET A 393 7.28 -8.40 37.50
CA MET A 393 5.91 -8.13 37.94
C MET A 393 4.92 -8.47 36.83
N PHE A 394 3.83 -9.13 37.19
CA PHE A 394 2.76 -9.54 36.27
C PHE A 394 3.24 -10.28 34.99
N PRO A 395 4.05 -11.36 35.11
CA PRO A 395 4.65 -12.05 33.96
C PRO A 395 3.69 -13.00 33.21
N ALA A 396 2.44 -13.15 33.65
CA ALA A 396 1.48 -14.05 33.03
C ALA A 396 0.64 -13.37 31.95
N THR A 397 0.17 -14.13 30.96
CA THR A 397 -0.87 -13.71 30.02
C THR A 397 -2.07 -13.12 30.78
N PRO A 398 -2.61 -11.95 30.37
CA PRO A 398 -3.72 -11.30 31.07
C PRO A 398 -4.90 -12.25 31.37
N GLY A 399 -5.42 -12.18 32.60
CA GLY A 399 -6.46 -13.07 33.11
C GLY A 399 -5.93 -14.31 33.84
N ASN A 400 -4.70 -14.75 33.54
CA ASN A 400 -4.03 -15.80 34.31
C ASN A 400 -3.29 -15.21 35.53
N TYR A 401 -3.09 -16.03 36.56
CA TYR A 401 -2.22 -15.67 37.67
C TYR A 401 -0.76 -15.88 37.28
N TRP A 402 0.15 -14.92 37.47
CA TRP A 402 -0.02 -13.61 38.11
C TRP A 402 -0.04 -12.47 37.07
N SER A 403 -1.16 -11.74 36.98
CA SER A 403 -1.35 -10.54 36.12
C SER A 403 -2.23 -9.50 36.84
N GLU A 404 -2.33 -8.25 36.36
CA GLU A 404 -3.23 -7.23 36.95
C GLU A 404 -4.70 -7.66 36.96
N ASP A 405 -5.12 -8.45 35.95
CA ASP A 405 -6.47 -9.02 35.87
C ASP A 405 -6.71 -10.19 36.84
N ASN A 406 -5.66 -10.73 37.48
CA ASN A 406 -5.74 -11.87 38.39
C ASN A 406 -4.53 -11.90 39.36
N ILE A 407 -4.56 -11.02 40.36
CA ILE A 407 -3.42 -10.76 41.25
C ILE A 407 -3.20 -11.87 42.30
N ASP A 408 -4.17 -12.76 42.51
CA ASP A 408 -4.19 -13.73 43.62
C ASP A 408 -4.54 -15.19 43.22
N GLY A 409 -4.83 -15.45 41.95
CA GLY A 409 -5.26 -16.78 41.47
C GLY A 409 -6.74 -17.08 41.70
N ALA A 410 -7.49 -16.16 42.32
CA ALA A 410 -8.93 -16.24 42.53
C ALA A 410 -9.73 -15.33 41.58
N GLY A 411 -9.05 -14.62 40.67
CA GLY A 411 -9.66 -13.64 39.77
C GLY A 411 -9.88 -12.27 40.42
N THR A 412 -9.17 -11.96 41.52
CA THR A 412 -9.14 -10.59 42.03
C THR A 412 -8.33 -9.72 41.06
N ARG A 413 -8.93 -8.64 40.60
CA ARG A 413 -8.28 -7.65 39.73
C ARG A 413 -7.61 -6.57 40.58
N ASN A 414 -6.55 -5.97 40.09
CA ASN A 414 -6.08 -4.68 40.59
C ASN A 414 -7.09 -3.58 40.20
N ASN A 415 -6.94 -2.36 40.73
CA ASN A 415 -7.67 -1.21 40.18
C ASN A 415 -6.84 -0.62 39.03
N PRO A 416 -7.39 -0.47 37.82
CA PRO A 416 -6.71 0.29 36.78
C PRO A 416 -6.65 1.77 37.18
N ASP A 417 -5.54 2.41 36.86
CA ASP A 417 -5.20 3.78 37.24
C ASP A 417 -3.90 4.17 36.51
N ASP A 418 -3.54 5.44 36.57
CA ASP A 418 -2.33 6.01 35.98
C ASP A 418 -1.04 5.22 36.35
N ARG A 419 -0.52 4.43 35.40
CA ARG A 419 0.57 3.43 35.60
C ARG A 419 1.92 3.95 35.15
N ARG A 420 2.97 3.65 35.93
CA ARG A 420 4.38 3.75 35.50
C ARG A 420 5.05 2.40 35.54
N PHE A 421 5.98 2.18 34.62
CA PHE A 421 6.87 1.02 34.69
C PHE A 421 8.31 1.35 34.28
N LEU A 422 9.21 0.44 34.67
CA LEU A 422 10.62 0.44 34.35
C LEU A 422 11.04 -1.00 34.03
N GLN A 423 11.63 -1.21 32.86
CA GLN A 423 12.36 -2.44 32.55
C GLN A 423 13.85 -2.15 32.48
N SER A 424 14.70 -3.08 32.94
CA SER A 424 16.14 -2.84 32.99
C SER A 424 16.98 -4.07 32.63
N ALA A 425 18.16 -3.80 32.06
CA ALA A 425 19.23 -4.77 31.84
C ALA A 425 20.39 -4.48 32.82
N GLY A 426 20.81 -5.51 33.55
CA GLY A 426 21.91 -5.47 34.53
C GLY A 426 21.77 -6.54 35.64
N PRO A 427 22.76 -6.66 36.55
CA PRO A 427 23.95 -5.82 36.65
C PRO A 427 25.02 -6.21 35.60
N PHE A 428 25.87 -5.27 35.23
CA PHE A 428 27.12 -5.50 34.48
C PHE A 428 28.21 -4.52 34.93
N THR A 429 29.43 -4.66 34.41
CA THR A 429 30.55 -3.74 34.69
C THR A 429 30.92 -2.94 33.43
N MET A 430 31.25 -1.65 33.59
CA MET A 430 31.94 -0.84 32.57
C MET A 430 33.30 -0.40 33.08
N LEU A 431 34.36 -0.72 32.33
CA LEU A 431 35.72 -0.25 32.54
C LEU A 431 35.95 1.06 31.76
N PRO A 432 36.88 1.93 32.21
CA PRO A 432 37.26 3.15 31.48
C PRO A 432 37.60 2.91 30.01
N GLY A 433 36.79 3.46 29.11
CA GLY A 433 36.90 3.30 27.65
C GLY A 433 35.96 2.26 27.03
N ASP A 434 35.17 1.53 27.82
CA ASP A 434 34.22 0.54 27.31
C ASP A 434 33.06 1.19 26.55
N GLU A 435 32.62 0.51 25.48
CA GLU A 435 31.44 0.83 24.69
C GLU A 435 30.38 -0.25 24.83
N GLN A 436 29.12 0.14 24.98
CA GLN A 436 27.99 -0.76 25.14
C GLN A 436 26.86 -0.35 24.18
N ASP A 437 26.69 -1.11 23.11
CA ASP A 437 25.54 -0.98 22.20
C ASP A 437 24.30 -1.65 22.81
N VAL A 438 23.27 -0.86 23.06
CA VAL A 438 21.92 -1.31 23.47
C VAL A 438 20.96 -1.00 22.33
N VAL A 439 20.11 -1.96 21.95
CA VAL A 439 19.06 -1.80 20.95
C VAL A 439 17.73 -2.17 21.58
N PHE A 440 16.74 -1.28 21.43
CA PHE A 440 15.39 -1.49 21.94
C PHE A 440 14.32 -1.06 20.94
N GLY A 441 13.15 -1.69 21.05
CA GLY A 441 11.96 -1.37 20.27
C GLY A 441 10.82 -0.89 21.14
N ILE A 442 9.90 -0.14 20.54
CA ILE A 442 8.56 0.12 21.07
C ILE A 442 7.55 -0.37 20.04
N VAL A 443 6.79 -1.41 20.39
CA VAL A 443 5.88 -2.15 19.51
C VAL A 443 4.44 -1.86 19.91
N TRP A 444 3.58 -1.49 18.95
CA TRP A 444 2.16 -1.21 19.16
C TRP A 444 1.28 -2.10 18.28
N ALA A 445 0.17 -2.61 18.81
CA ALA A 445 -0.83 -3.33 18.03
C ALA A 445 -2.25 -3.16 18.57
N GLN A 446 -3.26 -3.36 17.71
CA GLN A 446 -4.67 -3.18 18.03
C GLN A 446 -5.54 -4.35 17.51
N GLY A 447 -6.01 -5.18 18.44
CA GLY A 447 -6.88 -6.33 18.18
C GLY A 447 -8.37 -5.98 18.12
N GLY A 448 -9.21 -7.00 18.32
CA GLY A 448 -10.67 -6.83 18.45
C GLY A 448 -11.11 -6.40 19.86
N ASP A 449 -10.27 -6.63 20.85
CA ASP A 449 -10.41 -6.31 22.27
C ASP A 449 -9.02 -6.23 22.94
N ARG A 450 -8.96 -5.81 24.21
CA ARG A 450 -7.70 -5.64 24.94
C ARG A 450 -6.80 -6.90 24.98
N PHE A 451 -7.40 -8.10 24.99
CA PHE A 451 -6.64 -9.35 25.09
C PHE A 451 -6.05 -9.77 23.74
N SER A 452 -6.82 -9.61 22.67
CA SER A 452 -6.33 -9.80 21.31
C SER A 452 -5.34 -8.71 20.89
N SER A 453 -5.40 -7.49 21.45
CA SER A 453 -4.36 -6.47 21.28
C SER A 453 -3.02 -6.91 21.89
N VAL A 454 -3.00 -7.42 23.13
CA VAL A 454 -1.77 -7.97 23.74
C VAL A 454 -1.24 -9.17 22.96
N ALA A 455 -2.12 -10.03 22.44
CA ALA A 455 -1.73 -11.17 21.62
C ALA A 455 -1.07 -10.77 20.29
N LEU A 456 -1.68 -9.81 19.59
CA LEU A 456 -1.15 -9.29 18.32
C LEU A 456 0.16 -8.53 18.55
N MET A 457 0.27 -7.75 19.63
CA MET A 457 1.50 -7.06 20.00
C MET A 457 2.65 -8.05 20.19
N LYS A 458 2.44 -9.18 20.89
CA LYS A 458 3.46 -10.24 21.04
C LYS A 458 3.85 -10.92 19.73
N GLN A 459 2.93 -11.01 18.77
CA GLN A 459 3.23 -11.53 17.43
C GLN A 459 4.05 -10.52 16.61
N ASP A 460 3.69 -9.23 16.67
CA ASP A 460 4.40 -8.16 15.97
C ASP A 460 5.79 -7.89 16.57
N ASP A 461 5.94 -8.08 17.88
CA ASP A 461 7.22 -8.11 18.60
C ASP A 461 8.15 -9.24 18.09
N SER A 462 7.62 -10.45 17.90
CA SER A 462 8.39 -11.55 17.29
C SER A 462 8.84 -11.25 15.85
N LYS A 463 8.05 -10.48 15.08
CA LYS A 463 8.44 -9.99 13.74
C LYS A 463 9.52 -8.90 13.84
N ALA A 464 9.44 -8.04 14.86
CA ALA A 464 10.45 -7.01 15.13
C ALA A 464 11.81 -7.60 15.55
N GLN A 465 11.81 -8.64 16.40
CA GLN A 465 12.99 -9.45 16.72
C GLN A 465 13.60 -10.08 15.45
N THR A 466 12.78 -10.66 14.57
CA THR A 466 13.27 -11.22 13.29
C THR A 466 13.96 -10.16 12.42
N ALA A 467 13.43 -8.94 12.39
CA ALA A 467 14.06 -7.83 11.66
C ALA A 467 15.36 -7.37 12.32
N PHE A 468 15.45 -7.38 13.66
CA PHE A 468 16.71 -7.13 14.38
C PHE A 468 17.76 -8.21 14.09
N ASP A 469 17.38 -9.49 14.07
CA ASP A 469 18.28 -10.62 13.81
C ASP A 469 18.92 -10.55 12.41
N LEU A 470 18.19 -9.96 11.45
CA LEU A 470 18.66 -9.62 10.10
C LEU A 470 19.44 -8.29 10.03
N GLY A 471 19.81 -7.70 11.17
CA GLY A 471 20.54 -6.44 11.24
C GLY A 471 19.73 -5.22 10.78
N PHE A 472 18.41 -5.33 10.74
CA PHE A 472 17.46 -4.39 10.13
C PHE A 472 17.60 -4.24 8.59
N ASP A 473 18.31 -5.15 7.93
CA ASP A 473 18.40 -5.24 6.48
C ASP A 473 17.18 -6.01 5.94
N VAL A 474 16.06 -5.31 5.86
CA VAL A 474 14.81 -5.81 5.28
C VAL A 474 14.51 -5.08 3.96
N PRO A 475 14.01 -5.79 2.93
CA PRO A 475 13.65 -5.20 1.65
C PRO A 475 12.59 -4.11 1.85
N PRO A 476 12.60 -3.03 1.04
CA PRO A 476 11.53 -2.05 1.05
C PRO A 476 10.21 -2.72 0.63
N PRO A 477 9.06 -2.40 1.24
CA PRO A 477 7.77 -2.82 0.69
C PRO A 477 7.51 -2.13 -0.66
N PRO A 478 6.46 -2.53 -1.40
CA PRO A 478 5.96 -1.71 -2.50
C PRO A 478 5.66 -0.29 -2.01
N ASP A 479 6.02 0.73 -2.80
CA ASP A 479 5.80 2.12 -2.45
C ASP A 479 4.32 2.45 -2.26
N GLN A 480 4.02 3.47 -1.44
CA GLN A 480 2.65 3.86 -1.12
C GLN A 480 1.94 4.52 -2.34
N PRO A 481 0.72 4.08 -2.70
CA PRO A 481 -0.04 4.69 -3.79
C PRO A 481 -0.40 6.16 -3.52
N ARG A 482 -0.26 7.03 -4.53
CA ARG A 482 -0.64 8.45 -4.41
C ARG A 482 -2.15 8.63 -4.61
N LEU A 483 -2.91 8.43 -3.53
CA LEU A 483 -4.38 8.47 -3.54
C LEU A 483 -4.94 9.89 -3.73
N ALA A 484 -5.74 10.08 -4.77
CA ALA A 484 -6.58 11.24 -5.02
C ALA A 484 -8.08 10.89 -4.91
N THR A 485 -8.91 11.89 -4.62
CA THR A 485 -10.37 11.71 -4.50
C THR A 485 -11.16 12.82 -5.19
N THR A 486 -12.13 12.43 -6.01
CA THR A 486 -13.09 13.34 -6.64
C THR A 486 -14.48 13.08 -6.08
N GLU A 487 -15.13 14.12 -5.54
CA GLU A 487 -16.54 14.04 -5.14
C GLU A 487 -17.47 14.04 -6.37
N VAL A 488 -18.53 13.24 -6.31
CA VAL A 488 -19.67 13.30 -7.23
C VAL A 488 -20.99 13.24 -6.42
N ASP A 489 -22.13 13.39 -7.10
CA ASP A 489 -23.44 13.30 -6.42
C ASP A 489 -23.67 11.86 -5.90
N GLU A 490 -23.89 11.72 -4.59
CA GLU A 490 -24.09 10.43 -3.90
C GLU A 490 -22.93 9.42 -4.10
N GLY A 491 -21.71 9.90 -4.36
CA GLY A 491 -20.55 9.02 -4.58
C GLY A 491 -19.18 9.72 -4.54
N VAL A 492 -18.12 8.91 -4.56
CA VAL A 492 -16.71 9.36 -4.59
C VAL A 492 -15.93 8.47 -5.55
N ILE A 493 -15.15 9.09 -6.43
CA ILE A 493 -14.14 8.41 -7.22
C ILE A 493 -12.82 8.46 -6.45
N LEU A 494 -12.23 7.30 -6.21
CA LEU A 494 -10.88 7.11 -5.72
C LEU A 494 -9.98 6.82 -6.92
N SER A 495 -8.83 7.48 -7.03
CA SER A 495 -7.81 7.15 -8.05
C SER A 495 -6.41 7.21 -7.45
N TRP A 496 -5.48 6.43 -7.99
CA TRP A 496 -4.11 6.37 -7.48
C TRP A 496 -3.08 6.28 -8.61
N SER A 497 -1.90 6.83 -8.32
CA SER A 497 -0.78 6.91 -9.27
C SER A 497 0.56 6.72 -8.57
N TYR A 498 1.59 6.58 -9.39
CA TYR A 498 3.00 6.44 -9.00
C TYR A 498 3.86 7.32 -9.89
N ASN A 499 4.99 7.78 -9.37
CA ASN A 499 6.05 8.39 -10.17
C ASN A 499 6.86 7.28 -10.85
N SER A 500 7.60 7.63 -11.91
CA SER A 500 8.54 6.71 -12.59
C SER A 500 9.73 6.26 -11.73
N SER A 501 9.82 6.77 -10.50
CA SER A 501 10.88 6.54 -9.52
C SER A 501 10.47 5.62 -8.37
N ASP A 502 9.19 5.29 -8.28
CA ASP A 502 8.60 4.50 -7.19
C ASP A 502 8.81 2.99 -7.52
N ASN A 503 9.14 2.15 -6.54
CA ASN A 503 9.61 0.77 -6.76
C ASN A 503 8.55 -0.22 -7.28
N ASN A 504 7.30 0.23 -7.38
CA ASN A 504 6.15 -0.49 -7.93
C ASN A 504 5.51 0.26 -9.12
N PHE A 505 6.23 1.20 -9.73
CA PHE A 505 5.80 1.87 -10.96
C PHE A 505 5.51 0.85 -12.07
N LEU A 506 4.54 1.14 -12.94
CA LEU A 506 3.99 0.22 -13.95
C LEU A 506 3.53 -1.14 -13.39
N ASP A 507 3.21 -1.25 -12.10
CA ASP A 507 2.88 -2.52 -11.45
C ASP A 507 4.02 -3.56 -11.55
N SER A 508 5.28 -3.10 -11.67
CA SER A 508 6.48 -3.93 -11.59
C SER A 508 7.14 -3.76 -10.23
N TYR A 509 7.16 -4.82 -9.43
CA TYR A 509 7.88 -4.91 -8.15
C TYR A 509 8.44 -6.34 -8.05
N ASP A 510 9.69 -6.45 -7.64
CA ASP A 510 10.45 -7.71 -7.53
C ASP A 510 11.55 -7.51 -6.48
N GLU A 511 11.35 -8.04 -5.27
CA GLU A 511 12.28 -7.90 -4.14
C GLU A 511 12.46 -9.25 -3.41
N PRO A 512 13.67 -9.59 -2.91
CA PRO A 512 13.91 -10.85 -2.22
C PRO A 512 13.02 -11.04 -0.98
N SER A 513 12.63 -12.28 -0.71
CA SER A 513 11.88 -12.60 0.50
C SER A 513 12.74 -12.57 1.76
N ILE A 514 12.14 -12.06 2.85
CA ILE A 514 12.73 -11.98 4.19
C ILE A 514 12.90 -13.37 4.81
N ASN A 515 11.97 -14.30 4.54
CA ASN A 515 11.91 -15.59 5.23
C ASN A 515 11.13 -16.63 4.41
N LEU A 516 11.84 -17.64 3.92
CA LEU A 516 11.27 -18.70 3.09
C LEU A 516 10.78 -19.88 3.96
N ILE A 517 9.52 -20.26 3.78
CA ILE A 517 8.89 -21.43 4.44
C ILE A 517 9.48 -22.75 3.92
N VAL A 518 10.04 -22.74 2.70
CA VAL A 518 10.64 -23.89 2.04
C VAL A 518 12.12 -23.60 1.80
N ALA A 519 13.00 -24.57 2.10
CA ALA A 519 14.41 -24.47 1.74
C ALA A 519 14.59 -24.73 0.24
N GLU A 520 15.27 -23.80 -0.45
CA GLU A 520 15.53 -23.84 -1.90
C GLU A 520 14.25 -23.90 -2.77
N PRO A 521 13.36 -22.87 -2.73
CA PRO A 521 12.24 -22.78 -3.65
C PRO A 521 12.70 -22.35 -5.06
N ASP A 522 11.88 -22.64 -6.08
CA ASP A 522 12.10 -22.13 -7.45
C ASP A 522 11.80 -20.62 -7.59
N ASP A 523 11.16 -20.02 -6.56
CA ASP A 523 10.79 -18.61 -6.46
C ASP A 523 10.94 -18.14 -4.99
N ASP A 524 11.90 -17.25 -4.77
CA ASP A 524 12.23 -16.59 -3.51
C ASP A 524 11.93 -15.08 -3.49
N THR A 525 11.19 -14.54 -4.47
CA THR A 525 10.94 -13.09 -4.59
C THR A 525 9.46 -12.71 -4.37
N TYR A 526 9.23 -11.59 -3.69
CA TYR A 526 7.91 -10.96 -3.66
C TYR A 526 7.68 -10.21 -4.97
N THR A 527 6.63 -10.59 -5.71
CA THR A 527 6.26 -9.94 -6.97
C THR A 527 5.00 -9.09 -6.81
N PHE A 528 4.84 -8.04 -7.62
CA PHE A 528 3.65 -7.18 -7.58
C PHE A 528 2.36 -7.98 -7.83
N GLU A 529 1.43 -7.92 -6.89
CA GLU A 529 0.18 -8.69 -6.96
C GLU A 529 -1.04 -7.81 -7.19
N GLY A 530 -1.18 -6.67 -6.51
CA GLY A 530 -2.37 -5.84 -6.71
C GLY A 530 -2.61 -4.69 -5.73
N TYR A 531 -3.86 -4.26 -5.68
CA TYR A 531 -4.38 -3.21 -4.80
C TYR A 531 -5.57 -3.69 -3.97
N VAL A 532 -5.62 -3.28 -2.71
CA VAL A 532 -6.80 -3.42 -1.84
C VAL A 532 -7.37 -2.03 -1.53
N VAL A 533 -8.69 -1.89 -1.64
CA VAL A 533 -9.43 -0.64 -1.37
C VAL A 533 -10.28 -0.83 -0.12
N TYR A 534 -10.13 0.11 0.83
CA TYR A 534 -10.77 0.07 2.15
C TYR A 534 -11.73 1.25 2.35
N GLN A 535 -12.80 1.00 3.11
CA GLN A 535 -13.62 2.04 3.75
C GLN A 535 -13.46 1.94 5.27
N TYR A 536 -13.22 3.07 5.94
CA TYR A 536 -13.03 3.14 7.40
C TYR A 536 -14.23 3.79 8.09
N ALA A 537 -14.52 3.37 9.32
CA ALA A 537 -15.60 3.95 10.13
C ALA A 537 -15.27 5.36 10.64
N SER A 538 -13.99 5.68 10.79
CA SER A 538 -13.47 6.99 11.22
C SER A 538 -12.05 7.21 10.69
N ALA A 539 -11.48 8.40 10.88
CA ALA A 539 -10.07 8.65 10.58
C ALA A 539 -9.11 7.76 11.40
N ALA A 540 -9.48 7.40 12.64
CA ALA A 540 -8.65 6.63 13.56
C ALA A 540 -8.75 5.11 13.37
N ASP A 541 -9.85 4.59 12.81
CA ASP A 541 -10.07 3.14 12.57
C ASP A 541 -8.93 2.53 11.75
N GLN A 542 -8.18 1.59 12.32
CA GLN A 542 -7.07 0.91 11.65
C GLN A 542 -7.47 -0.30 10.81
N THR A 543 -8.60 -0.92 11.11
CA THR A 543 -9.06 -2.12 10.39
C THR A 543 -9.67 -1.80 9.04
N GLY A 544 -10.68 -0.94 9.01
CA GLY A 544 -11.51 -0.73 7.84
C GLY A 544 -12.23 -1.99 7.36
N GLN A 545 -12.97 -1.82 6.27
CA GLN A 545 -13.65 -2.88 5.53
C GLN A 545 -13.12 -2.87 4.09
N ILE A 546 -12.69 -4.02 3.58
CA ILE A 546 -12.35 -4.18 2.16
C ILE A 546 -13.63 -3.97 1.34
N ILE A 547 -13.58 -3.04 0.38
CA ILE A 547 -14.66 -2.75 -0.57
C ILE A 547 -14.33 -3.12 -2.02
N ALA A 548 -13.04 -3.25 -2.35
CA ALA A 548 -12.57 -3.85 -3.60
C ALA A 548 -11.16 -4.43 -3.45
N VAL A 549 -10.83 -5.38 -4.32
CA VAL A 549 -9.49 -5.92 -4.57
C VAL A 549 -9.28 -5.90 -6.09
N TYR A 550 -8.07 -5.57 -6.54
CA TYR A 550 -7.67 -5.55 -7.94
C TYR A 550 -6.28 -6.16 -8.07
N ASP A 551 -6.23 -7.39 -8.55
CA ASP A 551 -5.06 -8.25 -8.60
C ASP A 551 -4.64 -8.61 -10.04
N GLN A 552 -3.43 -9.12 -10.20
CA GLN A 552 -2.94 -9.61 -11.48
C GLN A 552 -3.88 -10.70 -12.04
N ALA A 553 -4.13 -10.66 -13.34
CA ALA A 553 -5.03 -11.62 -13.99
C ALA A 553 -4.25 -12.80 -14.59
N GLY A 554 -4.77 -14.01 -14.41
CA GLY A 554 -4.22 -15.26 -14.96
C GLY A 554 -3.18 -15.95 -14.08
N ASN A 555 -2.85 -15.42 -12.90
CA ASN A 555 -1.90 -16.03 -11.97
C ASN A 555 -2.54 -17.04 -11.00
N ASN A 556 -3.88 -17.05 -10.88
CA ASN A 556 -4.68 -17.89 -9.98
C ASN A 556 -4.51 -17.60 -8.46
N VAL A 557 -4.01 -16.42 -8.08
CA VAL A 557 -3.89 -16.01 -6.66
C VAL A 557 -5.27 -15.60 -6.14
N THR A 558 -5.98 -16.56 -5.53
CA THR A 558 -7.39 -16.37 -5.11
C THR A 558 -7.60 -16.14 -3.61
N ASN A 559 -6.59 -16.38 -2.76
CA ASN A 559 -6.67 -16.16 -1.32
C ASN A 559 -5.28 -15.85 -0.75
N VAL A 560 -5.10 -14.66 -0.18
CA VAL A 560 -3.87 -14.28 0.53
C VAL A 560 -4.07 -14.50 2.03
N THR A 561 -3.18 -15.27 2.67
CA THR A 561 -3.35 -15.72 4.06
C THR A 561 -2.11 -15.49 4.93
N GLU A 562 -2.30 -15.38 6.24
CA GLU A 562 -1.22 -15.29 7.24
C GLU A 562 -1.49 -16.24 8.42
N GLY A 563 -0.43 -16.75 9.04
CA GLY A 563 -0.51 -17.50 10.29
C GLY A 563 -0.57 -16.55 11.50
N VAL A 564 -1.67 -16.59 12.26
CA VAL A 564 -1.89 -15.80 13.48
C VAL A 564 -1.81 -16.69 14.71
N LEU A 565 -1.04 -16.30 15.72
CA LEU A 565 -0.90 -17.07 16.96
C LEU A 565 -2.14 -16.89 17.85
N ASP A 566 -2.78 -17.99 18.25
CA ASP A 566 -3.83 -17.99 19.28
C ASP A 566 -3.20 -17.88 20.67
N PRO A 567 -3.41 -16.76 21.41
CA PRO A 567 -2.80 -16.53 22.71
C PRO A 567 -3.32 -17.48 23.82
N ALA A 568 -4.48 -18.11 23.63
CA ALA A 568 -5.08 -19.00 24.61
C ALA A 568 -4.59 -20.45 24.48
N THR A 569 -4.11 -20.84 23.29
CA THR A 569 -3.68 -22.23 22.99
C THR A 569 -2.23 -22.36 22.55
N GLY A 570 -1.59 -21.27 22.12
CA GLY A 570 -0.27 -21.27 21.50
C GLY A 570 -0.24 -21.87 20.09
N ALA A 571 -1.41 -22.06 19.45
CA ALA A 571 -1.50 -22.62 18.11
C ALA A 571 -1.54 -21.53 17.04
N VAL A 572 -0.81 -21.71 15.93
CA VAL A 572 -0.90 -20.82 14.76
C VAL A 572 -2.10 -21.22 13.90
N ASN A 573 -3.02 -20.28 13.68
CA ASN A 573 -4.20 -20.44 12.82
C ASN A 573 -4.04 -19.62 11.55
N THR A 574 -4.28 -20.23 10.38
CA THR A 574 -4.29 -19.50 9.10
C THR A 574 -5.54 -18.62 9.00
N VAL A 575 -5.34 -17.31 8.79
CA VAL A 575 -6.39 -16.29 8.62
C VAL A 575 -6.36 -15.78 7.18
N LEU A 576 -7.53 -15.60 6.57
CA LEU A 576 -7.66 -14.93 5.27
C LEU A 576 -7.51 -13.42 5.46
N LEU A 577 -6.50 -12.83 4.80
CA LEU A 577 -6.23 -11.39 4.83
C LEU A 577 -6.95 -10.68 3.69
N VAL A 578 -6.76 -11.18 2.46
CA VAL A 578 -7.32 -10.59 1.24
C VAL A 578 -7.93 -11.71 0.38
N PRO A 579 -9.21 -11.60 0.01
CA PRO A 579 -9.80 -12.46 -1.01
C PRO A 579 -9.30 -12.02 -2.40
N GLY A 580 -8.54 -12.86 -3.07
CA GLY A 580 -8.15 -12.63 -4.46
C GLY A 580 -9.34 -12.76 -5.40
N THR A 581 -9.30 -12.02 -6.49
CA THR A 581 -10.35 -11.91 -7.50
C THR A 581 -9.90 -12.33 -8.90
N ASP A 582 -8.59 -12.43 -9.17
CA ASP A 582 -7.99 -12.66 -10.50
C ASP A 582 -8.55 -11.69 -11.56
N SER A 583 -8.87 -10.44 -11.14
CA SER A 583 -9.79 -9.55 -11.88
C SER A 583 -9.13 -8.49 -12.76
N GLY A 584 -7.81 -8.39 -12.70
CA GLY A 584 -7.02 -7.40 -13.42
C GLY A 584 -6.81 -6.11 -12.63
N VAL A 585 -5.59 -5.60 -12.72
CA VAL A 585 -5.14 -4.42 -11.99
C VAL A 585 -5.84 -3.14 -12.48
N LYS A 586 -6.34 -2.33 -11.54
CA LYS A 586 -6.95 -1.01 -11.78
C LYS A 586 -6.21 0.11 -11.03
N LYS A 587 -6.40 1.35 -11.50
CA LYS A 587 -5.88 2.61 -10.89
C LYS A 587 -6.98 3.49 -10.27
N SER A 588 -8.22 2.99 -10.21
CA SER A 588 -9.38 3.76 -9.74
C SER A 588 -10.53 2.87 -9.27
N HIS A 589 -11.32 3.38 -8.33
CA HIS A 589 -12.52 2.74 -7.80
C HIS A 589 -13.63 3.79 -7.58
N PHE A 590 -14.85 3.52 -8.06
CA PHE A 590 -15.99 4.42 -7.86
C PHE A 590 -16.92 3.89 -6.76
N VAL A 591 -17.01 4.62 -5.64
CA VAL A 591 -17.90 4.33 -4.52
C VAL A 591 -19.23 5.06 -4.71
N GLN A 592 -20.33 4.32 -4.73
CA GLN A 592 -21.70 4.81 -4.96
C GLN A 592 -22.59 4.70 -3.71
N ASN A 593 -23.78 5.28 -3.76
CA ASN A 593 -24.82 5.23 -2.71
C ASN A 593 -24.39 5.88 -1.39
N LEU A 594 -23.51 6.87 -1.46
CA LEU A 594 -23.06 7.68 -0.32
C LEU A 594 -24.06 8.79 -0.02
N ILE A 595 -24.14 9.19 1.25
CA ILE A 595 -24.99 10.30 1.67
C ILE A 595 -24.21 11.61 1.50
N ASN A 596 -24.69 12.47 0.60
CA ASN A 596 -24.11 13.81 0.44
C ASN A 596 -24.04 14.58 1.77
N TYR A 597 -22.97 15.35 1.95
CA TYR A 597 -22.67 16.15 3.14
C TYR A 597 -22.36 15.35 4.42
N GLN A 598 -22.26 14.02 4.34
CA GLN A 598 -21.63 13.16 5.35
C GLN A 598 -20.16 12.93 5.00
N THR A 599 -19.28 12.87 6.01
CA THR A 599 -17.86 12.63 5.81
C THR A 599 -17.56 11.12 5.83
N TYR A 600 -16.73 10.68 4.90
CA TYR A 600 -16.28 9.30 4.72
C TYR A 600 -14.75 9.23 4.68
N PHE A 601 -14.24 8.04 5.03
CA PHE A 601 -12.83 7.74 5.15
C PHE A 601 -12.52 6.52 4.29
N PHE A 602 -11.53 6.61 3.42
CA PHE A 602 -11.13 5.56 2.50
C PHE A 602 -9.62 5.35 2.54
N GLY A 603 -9.16 4.20 2.04
CA GLY A 603 -7.75 4.01 1.76
C GLY A 603 -7.49 3.01 0.65
N VAL A 604 -6.27 3.06 0.10
CA VAL A 604 -5.77 2.16 -0.94
C VAL A 604 -4.38 1.68 -0.54
N GLN A 605 -4.12 0.39 -0.76
CA GLN A 605 -2.87 -0.27 -0.42
C GLN A 605 -2.44 -1.14 -1.60
N ALA A 606 -1.25 -0.91 -2.15
CA ALA A 606 -0.61 -1.88 -3.02
C ALA A 606 -0.02 -3.04 -2.21
N TYR A 607 0.07 -4.23 -2.80
CA TYR A 607 0.74 -5.37 -2.18
C TYR A 607 1.46 -6.26 -3.19
N ALA A 608 2.54 -6.85 -2.70
CA ALA A 608 3.25 -7.94 -3.36
C ALA A 608 2.91 -9.28 -2.67
N TYR A 609 3.15 -10.38 -3.38
CA TYR A 609 2.84 -11.73 -2.93
C TYR A 609 3.98 -12.71 -3.26
N ASN A 610 4.19 -13.69 -2.38
CA ASN A 610 5.00 -14.87 -2.67
C ASN A 610 4.45 -16.05 -1.84
N ALA A 611 4.10 -17.15 -2.52
CA ALA A 611 3.47 -18.31 -1.88
C ALA A 611 4.42 -19.10 -0.95
N ASN A 612 5.74 -18.97 -1.15
CA ASN A 612 6.78 -19.68 -0.39
C ASN A 612 7.28 -18.88 0.82
N SER A 613 6.77 -17.67 1.05
CA SER A 613 7.29 -16.70 2.04
C SER A 613 6.46 -16.62 3.31
N ASN A 614 7.09 -16.22 4.44
CA ASN A 614 6.41 -15.90 5.68
C ASN A 614 6.75 -14.46 6.15
N PRO A 615 5.82 -13.50 6.05
CA PRO A 615 4.44 -13.62 5.55
C PRO A 615 4.38 -13.94 4.05
N GLN A 616 3.24 -14.43 3.55
CA GLN A 616 3.01 -14.55 2.10
C GLN A 616 2.62 -13.21 1.45
N TRP A 617 2.19 -12.25 2.29
CA TRP A 617 1.66 -10.94 1.92
C TRP A 617 2.68 -9.87 2.29
N PHE A 618 3.09 -9.06 1.31
CA PHE A 618 4.03 -7.96 1.55
C PHE A 618 3.43 -6.62 1.08
N PRO A 619 2.65 -5.95 1.94
CA PRO A 619 1.91 -4.74 1.59
C PRO A 619 2.68 -3.42 1.80
N SER A 620 2.40 -2.47 0.91
CA SER A 620 2.73 -1.05 1.06
C SER A 620 2.06 -0.42 2.30
N PRO A 621 2.53 0.75 2.77
CA PRO A 621 1.76 1.60 3.69
C PRO A 621 0.42 2.06 3.09
N ILE A 622 -0.68 2.01 3.85
CA ILE A 622 -2.01 2.39 3.35
C ILE A 622 -2.11 3.91 3.11
N ALA A 623 -2.36 4.31 1.86
CA ALA A 623 -2.71 5.69 1.54
C ALA A 623 -4.15 5.97 1.98
N ARG A 624 -4.39 7.01 2.78
CA ARG A 624 -5.72 7.35 3.32
C ARG A 624 -6.25 8.68 2.80
N ALA A 625 -7.56 8.75 2.58
CA ALA A 625 -8.27 9.97 2.20
C ALA A 625 -9.53 10.19 3.04
N THR A 626 -9.82 11.45 3.34
CA THR A 626 -11.05 11.91 3.99
C THR A 626 -11.81 12.82 3.04
N ILE A 627 -13.08 12.52 2.79
CA ILE A 627 -13.87 13.19 1.74
C ILE A 627 -15.33 13.36 2.20
N THR A 628 -16.02 14.35 1.66
CA THR A 628 -17.44 14.62 1.97
C THR A 628 -18.16 14.86 0.65
N PRO A 629 -18.79 13.84 0.03
CA PRO A 629 -19.44 13.96 -1.28
C PRO A 629 -20.56 15.00 -1.26
N SER A 630 -20.84 15.58 -2.42
CA SER A 630 -21.88 16.61 -2.56
C SER A 630 -22.39 16.75 -3.99
N ARG A 631 -23.50 17.49 -4.13
CA ARG A 631 -24.14 17.72 -5.42
C ARG A 631 -23.30 18.61 -6.32
N LEU A 632 -22.79 18.03 -7.41
CA LEU A 632 -22.02 18.76 -8.44
C LEU A 632 -22.83 19.86 -9.14
N ALA A 633 -24.16 19.76 -9.20
CA ALA A 633 -25.01 20.79 -9.80
C ALA A 633 -24.78 22.22 -9.23
N ALA A 634 -24.36 22.35 -7.97
CA ALA A 634 -24.03 23.63 -7.35
C ALA A 634 -22.59 24.13 -7.64
N ARG A 635 -21.72 23.25 -8.15
CA ARG A 635 -20.34 23.57 -8.57
C ARG A 635 -20.38 24.43 -9.85
N ASP A 636 -19.40 25.32 -9.99
CA ASP A 636 -19.13 26.16 -11.17
C ASP A 636 -20.36 26.89 -11.76
N GLY A 637 -21.37 27.15 -10.91
CA GLY A 637 -22.66 27.70 -11.33
C GLY A 637 -23.42 26.79 -12.31
N GLY A 638 -23.48 25.47 -12.08
CA GLY A 638 -24.27 24.52 -12.89
C GLY A 638 -23.41 23.48 -13.59
N THR A 639 -22.64 22.66 -12.86
CA THR A 639 -21.89 21.55 -13.45
C THR A 639 -22.78 20.35 -13.78
N VAL A 640 -22.65 19.82 -15.00
CA VAL A 640 -23.28 18.58 -15.50
C VAL A 640 -22.18 17.59 -15.90
N LEU A 641 -22.31 16.33 -15.51
CA LEU A 641 -21.48 15.23 -16.03
C LEU A 641 -22.11 14.69 -17.32
N ASN A 642 -21.31 14.52 -18.37
CA ASN A 642 -21.76 13.93 -19.65
C ASN A 642 -21.39 12.45 -19.81
N ALA A 643 -20.71 11.87 -18.81
CA ALA A 643 -20.33 10.47 -18.74
C ALA A 643 -20.36 9.98 -17.29
N ASP A 644 -20.65 8.70 -17.09
CA ASP A 644 -20.54 8.03 -15.80
C ASP A 644 -19.13 7.41 -15.64
N PRO A 645 -18.55 7.35 -14.42
CA PRO A 645 -17.34 6.55 -14.18
C PRO A 645 -17.56 5.08 -14.58
N GLY A 646 -16.60 4.52 -15.33
CA GLY A 646 -16.70 3.21 -15.97
C GLY A 646 -17.14 3.25 -17.44
N THR A 647 -17.45 4.43 -17.99
CA THR A 647 -17.79 4.59 -19.42
C THR A 647 -16.60 4.16 -20.29
N THR A 648 -16.79 3.08 -21.06
CA THR A 648 -15.78 2.59 -22.01
C THR A 648 -15.87 3.39 -23.31
N LEU A 649 -14.73 3.88 -23.80
CA LEU A 649 -14.63 4.67 -25.02
C LEU A 649 -14.44 3.78 -26.24
N VAL A 650 -14.88 4.27 -27.40
CA VAL A 650 -14.60 3.66 -28.69
C VAL A 650 -13.14 3.92 -29.05
N THR A 651 -12.46 2.87 -29.51
CA THR A 651 -11.05 2.90 -29.89
C THR A 651 -10.93 2.55 -31.37
N ASP A 652 -10.46 3.49 -32.18
CA ASP A 652 -10.35 3.34 -33.63
C ASP A 652 -8.88 3.13 -34.01
N ARG A 653 -8.57 2.04 -34.72
CA ARG A 653 -7.21 1.82 -35.26
C ARG A 653 -7.00 2.69 -36.51
N THR A 654 -5.99 3.57 -36.49
CA THR A 654 -5.74 4.56 -37.55
C THR A 654 -4.51 4.27 -38.41
N ALA A 655 -3.60 3.39 -37.95
CA ALA A 655 -2.45 2.91 -38.72
C ALA A 655 -2.08 1.48 -38.34
N GLY A 656 -1.26 0.83 -39.18
CA GLY A 656 -0.73 -0.51 -38.95
C GLY A 656 -1.33 -1.62 -39.81
N GLY A 657 -1.01 -2.86 -39.45
CA GLY A 657 -1.43 -4.07 -40.15
C GLY A 657 -2.05 -5.14 -39.25
N GLY A 658 -1.90 -5.02 -37.91
CA GLY A 658 -2.40 -5.98 -36.93
C GLY A 658 -3.88 -5.82 -36.67
N GLY A 659 -4.60 -6.93 -36.61
CA GLY A 659 -6.04 -6.99 -36.92
C GLY A 659 -7.03 -6.43 -35.89
N GLY A 660 -6.63 -5.58 -34.96
CA GLY A 660 -7.51 -5.08 -33.90
C GLY A 660 -8.62 -4.15 -34.41
N ALA A 661 -9.88 -4.61 -34.39
CA ALA A 661 -11.06 -3.76 -34.53
C ALA A 661 -12.21 -4.20 -33.60
N ALA A 662 -12.83 -3.20 -32.97
CA ALA A 662 -14.19 -3.18 -32.40
C ALA A 662 -14.71 -4.44 -31.67
N PHE A 663 -14.57 -4.43 -30.33
CA PHE A 663 -15.41 -5.11 -29.33
C PHE A 663 -16.53 -6.05 -29.84
N ASP A 664 -16.36 -7.35 -29.63
CA ASP A 664 -17.50 -8.26 -29.42
C ASP A 664 -17.76 -8.51 -27.92
N ALA A 665 -18.85 -9.21 -27.62
CA ALA A 665 -19.34 -9.38 -26.26
C ALA A 665 -18.64 -10.47 -25.43
N ALA A 666 -17.51 -11.05 -25.90
CA ALA A 666 -16.94 -12.27 -25.32
C ALA A 666 -15.52 -12.16 -24.73
N GLY A 667 -14.67 -11.21 -25.14
CA GLY A 667 -13.31 -11.11 -24.59
C GLY A 667 -12.44 -9.98 -25.18
N ILE A 668 -11.54 -9.43 -24.36
CA ILE A 668 -10.82 -8.18 -24.64
C ILE A 668 -9.71 -8.38 -25.69
N GLN A 669 -9.76 -7.64 -26.80
CA GLN A 669 -8.70 -7.55 -27.81
C GLN A 669 -8.55 -6.10 -28.29
N GLY A 670 -7.33 -5.57 -28.30
CA GLY A 670 -6.99 -4.20 -28.68
C GLY A 670 -6.69 -3.25 -27.50
N VAL A 671 -6.72 -1.96 -27.79
CA VAL A 671 -6.64 -0.90 -26.77
C VAL A 671 -8.04 -0.64 -26.20
N ARG A 672 -8.17 -0.67 -24.88
CA ARG A 672 -9.37 -0.28 -24.14
C ARG A 672 -9.11 1.00 -23.36
N ALA A 673 -9.99 1.98 -23.52
CA ALA A 673 -9.98 3.19 -22.71
C ALA A 673 -11.28 3.32 -21.89
N GLU A 674 -11.17 3.68 -20.61
CA GLU A 674 -12.29 3.84 -19.68
C GLU A 674 -12.19 5.18 -18.95
N ILE A 675 -13.26 5.97 -18.98
CA ILE A 675 -13.39 7.18 -18.16
C ILE A 675 -13.56 6.74 -16.71
N PHE A 676 -12.60 7.08 -15.85
CA PHE A 676 -12.74 6.91 -14.40
C PHE A 676 -13.13 8.22 -13.69
N ASP A 677 -12.73 9.38 -14.22
CA ASP A 677 -13.12 10.69 -13.68
C ASP A 677 -13.65 11.64 -14.77
N PRO A 678 -14.98 11.70 -15.00
CA PRO A 678 -15.58 12.57 -16.01
C PRO A 678 -15.42 14.08 -15.70
N THR A 679 -14.97 14.46 -14.50
CA THR A 679 -14.70 15.86 -14.15
C THR A 679 -13.35 16.37 -14.65
N GLN A 680 -12.44 15.47 -15.03
CA GLN A 680 -11.10 15.80 -15.54
C GLN A 680 -10.99 15.66 -17.07
N VAL A 681 -11.97 15.03 -17.72
CA VAL A 681 -11.97 14.79 -19.17
C VAL A 681 -11.98 16.11 -19.96
N THR A 682 -10.95 16.27 -20.81
CA THR A 682 -10.64 17.48 -21.56
C THR A 682 -11.38 17.62 -22.90
N GLY A 683 -11.86 16.51 -23.48
CA GLY A 683 -12.37 16.46 -24.85
C GLY A 683 -11.29 16.19 -25.92
N ASP A 684 -10.04 15.96 -25.52
CA ASP A 684 -8.94 15.64 -26.43
C ASP A 684 -9.02 14.21 -27.00
N THR A 685 -8.26 13.98 -28.07
CA THR A 685 -7.97 12.66 -28.65
C THR A 685 -6.60 12.19 -28.20
N TYR A 686 -6.49 10.92 -27.85
CA TYR A 686 -5.25 10.24 -27.43
C TYR A 686 -4.87 9.18 -28.46
N ALA A 687 -3.59 8.91 -28.61
CA ALA A 687 -3.06 7.84 -29.45
C ALA A 687 -2.20 6.88 -28.63
N VAL A 688 -2.40 5.57 -28.86
CA VAL A 688 -1.57 4.48 -28.37
C VAL A 688 -0.86 3.86 -29.57
N ASP A 689 0.46 3.95 -29.60
CA ASP A 689 1.31 3.45 -30.69
C ASP A 689 2.07 2.20 -30.22
N ILE A 690 1.86 1.03 -30.87
CA ILE A 690 2.53 -0.23 -30.53
C ILE A 690 3.95 -0.24 -31.11
N VAL A 691 4.94 -0.55 -30.27
CA VAL A 691 6.37 -0.45 -30.58
C VAL A 691 7.15 -1.68 -30.09
N GLU A 692 8.43 -1.75 -30.46
CA GLU A 692 9.42 -2.68 -29.91
C GLU A 692 10.56 -1.87 -29.29
N VAL A 693 11.07 -2.31 -28.14
CA VAL A 693 12.17 -1.66 -27.39
C VAL A 693 13.26 -2.70 -27.07
N GLY A 694 14.52 -2.27 -26.92
CA GLY A 694 15.62 -3.16 -26.48
C GLY A 694 16.51 -3.79 -27.57
N GLY A 695 16.19 -3.62 -28.86
CA GLY A 695 17.13 -3.89 -29.96
C GLY A 695 17.31 -5.37 -30.33
N GLU A 696 18.36 -6.04 -29.84
CA GLU A 696 18.61 -7.47 -30.17
C GLU A 696 17.65 -8.41 -29.39
N ASP A 697 17.29 -8.03 -28.16
CA ASP A 697 16.30 -8.71 -27.32
C ASP A 697 14.98 -7.91 -27.32
N ALA A 698 14.44 -7.60 -28.52
CA ALA A 698 13.32 -6.70 -28.69
C ALA A 698 12.04 -7.18 -27.95
N VAL A 699 11.52 -6.36 -27.03
CA VAL A 699 10.28 -6.59 -26.30
C VAL A 699 9.17 -5.68 -26.85
N LYS A 700 7.98 -6.23 -27.05
CA LYS A 700 6.79 -5.47 -27.47
C LYS A 700 6.33 -4.53 -26.35
N ALA A 701 6.09 -3.28 -26.68
CA ALA A 701 5.64 -2.23 -25.76
C ALA A 701 4.68 -1.27 -26.47
N PHE A 702 4.26 -0.20 -25.77
CA PHE A 702 3.40 0.83 -26.37
C PHE A 702 3.71 2.22 -25.82
N ASN A 703 3.61 3.24 -26.67
CA ASN A 703 3.66 4.65 -26.28
C ASN A 703 2.23 5.20 -26.08
N LEU A 704 2.08 6.22 -25.24
CA LEU A 704 0.83 6.97 -25.07
C LEU A 704 1.09 8.46 -25.29
N ARG A 705 0.26 9.11 -26.11
CA ARG A 705 0.33 10.56 -26.35
C ARG A 705 -1.05 11.19 -26.49
N ASN A 706 -1.19 12.45 -26.06
CA ASN A 706 -2.33 13.28 -26.42
C ASN A 706 -2.13 13.76 -27.87
N ALA A 707 -2.94 13.24 -28.80
CA ALA A 707 -2.86 13.52 -30.23
C ALA A 707 -3.36 14.93 -30.60
N THR A 708 -4.22 15.54 -29.77
CA THR A 708 -4.70 16.92 -29.96
C THR A 708 -3.62 17.96 -29.64
N THR A 709 -2.91 17.78 -28.52
CA THR A 709 -1.88 18.72 -28.05
C THR A 709 -0.47 18.37 -28.56
N GLY A 710 -0.25 17.10 -28.92
CA GLY A 710 1.06 16.56 -29.28
C GLY A 710 1.95 16.20 -28.08
N ALA A 711 1.41 16.21 -26.86
CA ALA A 711 2.16 15.87 -25.65
C ALA A 711 2.34 14.35 -25.50
N THR A 712 3.58 13.89 -25.35
CA THR A 712 3.87 12.51 -24.93
C THR A 712 3.47 12.34 -23.46
N LEU A 713 2.68 11.31 -23.17
CA LEU A 713 2.23 10.94 -21.83
C LEU A 713 3.01 9.73 -21.29
N PHE A 714 3.44 8.83 -22.17
CA PHE A 714 4.36 7.74 -21.89
C PHE A 714 5.24 7.42 -23.11
N ASP A 715 6.53 7.18 -22.85
CA ASP A 715 7.55 6.80 -23.83
C ASP A 715 8.21 5.49 -23.37
N ALA A 716 7.91 4.40 -24.06
CA ALA A 716 8.36 3.06 -23.70
C ALA A 716 9.86 2.86 -23.90
N GLU A 717 10.46 3.49 -24.91
CA GLU A 717 11.90 3.37 -25.18
C GLU A 717 12.70 4.12 -24.09
N ALA A 718 12.26 5.33 -23.72
CA ALA A 718 12.85 6.07 -22.62
C ALA A 718 12.68 5.36 -21.27
N GLN A 719 11.53 4.71 -21.05
CA GLN A 719 11.30 3.92 -19.84
C GLN A 719 12.21 2.69 -19.80
N TYR A 720 12.23 1.88 -20.85
CA TYR A 720 13.03 0.66 -20.92
C TYR A 720 14.53 0.97 -20.78
N ALA A 721 15.01 2.05 -21.41
CA ALA A 721 16.39 2.51 -21.25
C ALA A 721 16.75 2.99 -19.83
N SER A 722 15.76 3.31 -18.98
CA SER A 722 16.00 3.77 -17.60
C SER A 722 15.85 2.67 -16.55
N SER A 723 14.91 1.73 -16.73
CA SER A 723 14.60 0.71 -15.71
C SER A 723 14.64 -0.75 -16.20
N GLY A 724 14.81 -1.00 -17.51
CA GLY A 724 14.70 -2.34 -18.10
C GLY A 724 13.28 -2.91 -18.16
N ASN A 725 12.26 -2.19 -17.67
CA ASN A 725 10.88 -2.65 -17.62
C ASN A 725 10.02 -2.00 -18.72
N VAL A 726 8.98 -2.71 -19.14
CA VAL A 726 7.93 -2.21 -20.05
C VAL A 726 6.59 -2.16 -19.33
N ALA A 727 5.66 -1.35 -19.85
CA ALA A 727 4.29 -1.31 -19.34
C ALA A 727 3.59 -2.69 -19.53
N PRO A 728 2.93 -3.24 -18.49
CA PRO A 728 2.28 -4.53 -18.60
C PRO A 728 1.10 -4.50 -19.58
N PHE A 729 1.02 -5.54 -20.40
CA PHE A 729 -0.18 -5.82 -21.18
C PHE A 729 -1.25 -6.41 -20.23
N SER A 730 -2.53 -6.26 -20.60
CA SER A 730 -3.72 -6.64 -19.83
C SER A 730 -4.03 -5.88 -18.53
N ALA A 731 -3.16 -4.98 -18.06
CA ALA A 731 -3.39 -4.11 -16.90
C ALA A 731 -3.73 -2.66 -17.29
N ALA A 732 -4.57 -1.99 -16.50
CA ALA A 732 -4.79 -0.54 -16.64
C ALA A 732 -3.56 0.21 -16.10
N THR A 733 -2.61 0.54 -16.98
CA THR A 733 -1.29 1.02 -16.56
C THR A 733 -1.24 2.54 -16.39
N PHE A 734 -1.95 3.28 -17.26
CA PHE A 734 -1.87 4.74 -17.34
C PHE A 734 -3.21 5.42 -17.12
N ALA A 735 -3.18 6.56 -16.41
CA ALA A 735 -4.32 7.43 -16.19
C ALA A 735 -3.93 8.88 -16.52
N ALA A 736 -4.67 9.53 -17.42
CA ALA A 736 -4.48 10.93 -17.81
C ALA A 736 -5.85 11.56 -18.10
N ASP A 737 -6.05 12.81 -17.67
CA ASP A 737 -7.25 13.60 -17.97
C ASP A 737 -8.57 12.84 -17.72
N GLY A 738 -8.64 12.11 -16.59
CA GLY A 738 -9.81 11.31 -16.20
C GLY A 738 -10.06 10.01 -16.97
N VAL A 739 -9.17 9.64 -17.90
CA VAL A 739 -9.23 8.41 -18.71
C VAL A 739 -8.10 7.45 -18.32
N SER A 740 -8.43 6.15 -18.26
CA SER A 740 -7.49 5.05 -18.05
C SER A 740 -7.32 4.23 -19.32
N PHE A 741 -6.11 3.71 -19.56
CA PHE A 741 -5.76 2.94 -20.75
C PHE A 741 -5.25 1.54 -20.38
N THR A 742 -5.82 0.51 -21.00
CA THR A 742 -5.40 -0.89 -20.92
C THR A 742 -5.10 -1.39 -22.34
N VAL A 743 -3.95 -2.03 -22.53
CA VAL A 743 -3.58 -2.63 -23.82
C VAL A 743 -3.62 -4.15 -23.65
N THR A 744 -4.54 -4.83 -24.32
CA THR A 744 -4.72 -6.29 -24.22
C THR A 744 -4.73 -6.89 -25.63
N GLY A 745 -4.04 -8.00 -25.83
CA GLY A 745 -4.17 -8.75 -27.08
C GLY A 745 -3.62 -10.16 -26.92
N PRO A 746 -4.10 -11.13 -27.71
CA PRO A 746 -3.46 -12.42 -27.77
C PRO A 746 -2.06 -12.27 -28.39
N GLU A 747 -1.05 -12.85 -27.75
CA GLU A 747 0.13 -13.28 -28.49
C GLU A 747 -0.24 -14.50 -29.36
N PRO A 748 0.43 -14.72 -30.51
CA PRO A 748 0.16 -15.88 -31.36
C PRO A 748 0.38 -17.20 -30.61
N ALA A 749 -0.70 -17.87 -30.22
CA ALA A 749 -0.66 -19.12 -29.49
C ALA A 749 -0.56 -20.33 -30.43
N GLU A 750 0.01 -21.44 -29.95
CA GLU A 750 -0.10 -22.70 -30.68
C GLU A 750 -1.55 -23.22 -30.68
N LEU A 751 -1.95 -23.90 -31.75
CA LEU A 751 -3.19 -24.67 -31.84
C LEU A 751 -3.10 -25.90 -30.91
N VAL A 752 -3.40 -25.70 -29.63
CA VAL A 752 -3.43 -26.76 -28.62
C VAL A 752 -4.83 -27.34 -28.52
N VAL A 753 -4.89 -28.65 -28.27
CA VAL A 753 -6.10 -29.51 -28.30
C VAL A 753 -7.19 -29.09 -27.28
N ASP A 754 -6.92 -28.12 -26.40
CA ASP A 754 -7.69 -27.88 -25.17
C ASP A 754 -7.95 -26.37 -24.87
N GLY A 755 -8.23 -25.55 -25.89
CA GLY A 755 -8.84 -24.22 -25.64
C GLY A 755 -8.69 -23.11 -26.71
N SER A 756 -7.79 -23.22 -27.68
CA SER A 756 -7.58 -22.16 -28.68
C SER A 756 -8.77 -22.01 -29.65
N ILE A 757 -9.32 -20.81 -29.76
CA ILE A 757 -10.56 -20.50 -30.50
C ILE A 757 -10.22 -20.00 -31.92
N MET A 758 -10.16 -20.91 -32.89
CA MET A 758 -10.32 -20.51 -34.30
C MET A 758 -11.80 -20.43 -34.64
N PHE A 759 -12.23 -19.32 -35.24
CA PHE A 759 -13.57 -19.24 -35.83
C PHE A 759 -13.52 -19.72 -37.28
N VAL A 760 -14.46 -20.60 -37.65
CA VAL A 760 -14.58 -21.14 -39.01
C VAL A 760 -16.03 -20.93 -39.49
N GLU A 761 -16.19 -20.13 -40.54
CA GLU A 761 -17.48 -19.92 -41.20
C GLU A 761 -17.58 -20.84 -42.42
N VAL A 762 -18.77 -21.40 -42.64
CA VAL A 762 -19.11 -22.13 -43.87
C VAL A 762 -20.25 -21.41 -44.56
N ALA A 763 -20.00 -20.90 -45.76
CA ALA A 763 -21.02 -20.32 -46.63
C ALA A 763 -21.28 -21.24 -47.84
N GLY A 764 -22.53 -21.36 -48.28
CA GLY A 764 -22.88 -22.24 -49.40
C GLY A 764 -24.31 -22.07 -49.91
N PRO A 765 -24.68 -22.76 -51.01
CA PRO A 765 -26.02 -22.67 -51.61
C PRO A 765 -27.16 -23.28 -50.77
N VAL A 766 -26.82 -23.97 -49.68
CA VAL A 766 -27.76 -24.48 -48.66
C VAL A 766 -27.16 -24.17 -47.29
N ASP A 767 -27.96 -23.64 -46.36
CA ASP A 767 -27.52 -23.35 -44.99
C ASP A 767 -27.18 -24.66 -44.24
N PRO A 768 -25.93 -24.85 -43.78
CA PRO A 768 -25.49 -26.08 -43.13
C PRO A 768 -26.08 -26.28 -41.72
N CYS A 769 -26.51 -25.21 -41.04
CA CYS A 769 -27.14 -25.26 -39.72
C CYS A 769 -28.69 -25.17 -39.79
N GLY A 770 -29.25 -24.95 -40.98
CA GLY A 770 -30.68 -24.97 -41.27
C GLY A 770 -31.33 -23.57 -41.26
N PRO A 771 -32.51 -23.40 -41.87
CA PRO A 771 -33.04 -22.07 -42.25
C PRO A 771 -33.45 -21.15 -41.08
N ASP A 772 -33.45 -21.65 -39.85
CA ASP A 772 -33.71 -20.88 -38.62
C ASP A 772 -32.43 -20.59 -37.81
N ALA A 773 -31.27 -21.15 -38.21
CA ALA A 773 -29.98 -20.86 -37.61
C ALA A 773 -29.37 -19.64 -38.29
N GLY A 774 -29.35 -18.49 -37.60
CA GLY A 774 -28.57 -17.35 -38.07
C GLY A 774 -27.09 -17.71 -38.10
N SER A 775 -26.52 -17.91 -39.30
CA SER A 775 -25.11 -18.28 -39.53
C SER A 775 -24.15 -17.17 -39.09
N THR A 776 -23.99 -17.02 -37.77
CA THR A 776 -23.07 -16.09 -37.10
C THR A 776 -22.31 -16.76 -35.96
N PHE A 777 -22.77 -17.92 -35.49
CA PHE A 777 -22.05 -18.80 -34.57
C PHE A 777 -22.05 -20.20 -35.18
N GLY A 778 -20.88 -20.84 -35.24
CA GLY A 778 -20.77 -22.23 -35.70
C GLY A 778 -21.67 -23.14 -34.86
N CYS A 779 -22.33 -24.10 -35.51
CA CYS A 779 -23.19 -25.09 -34.86
C CYS A 779 -22.52 -25.68 -33.58
N ASN A 780 -23.25 -25.72 -32.46
CA ASN A 780 -22.73 -25.99 -31.10
C ASN A 780 -21.64 -27.10 -30.98
N GLU A 781 -20.54 -26.72 -30.31
CA GLU A 781 -19.59 -27.53 -29.52
C GLU A 781 -19.16 -28.93 -30.01
N VAL A 782 -17.86 -29.09 -30.34
CA VAL A 782 -16.99 -30.07 -29.66
C VAL A 782 -15.54 -29.54 -29.63
N GLY A 783 -14.82 -29.69 -28.51
CA GLY A 783 -13.40 -29.31 -28.41
C GLY A 783 -12.42 -30.28 -29.09
N GLY A 784 -11.15 -29.85 -29.23
CA GLY A 784 -10.09 -30.56 -29.96
C GLY A 784 -9.94 -30.10 -31.41
N ASN A 785 -8.98 -30.70 -32.15
CA ASN A 785 -8.61 -30.34 -33.54
C ASN A 785 -9.71 -30.51 -34.62
N PHE A 786 -10.99 -30.66 -34.25
CA PHE A 786 -12.08 -31.08 -35.13
C PHE A 786 -13.07 -29.95 -35.44
N LEU A 787 -13.38 -29.76 -36.72
CA LEU A 787 -14.42 -28.85 -37.21
C LEU A 787 -15.65 -29.67 -37.61
N TYR A 788 -16.57 -29.88 -36.66
CA TYR A 788 -17.78 -30.70 -36.83
C TYR A 788 -19.02 -29.87 -37.21
N PRO A 789 -19.17 -29.46 -38.48
CA PRO A 789 -20.50 -29.56 -39.09
C PRO A 789 -20.50 -29.97 -40.57
N SER A 790 -21.67 -30.44 -41.03
CA SER A 790 -21.94 -30.80 -42.42
C SER A 790 -21.96 -29.58 -43.32
N PHE A 791 -21.10 -29.52 -44.35
CA PHE A 791 -21.07 -28.41 -45.32
C PHE A 791 -22.38 -28.21 -46.14
N ASN A 792 -23.39 -29.08 -46.00
CA ASN A 792 -24.70 -28.97 -46.68
C ASN A 792 -25.87 -29.59 -45.85
N GLY A 793 -25.88 -29.44 -44.51
CA GLY A 793 -27.09 -29.65 -43.68
C GLY A 793 -27.63 -31.08 -43.52
N GLY A 794 -26.97 -32.10 -44.11
CA GLY A 794 -27.41 -33.51 -44.06
C GLY A 794 -26.60 -34.43 -43.14
N GLY A 795 -25.38 -34.02 -42.74
CA GLY A 795 -24.42 -34.84 -41.99
C GLY A 795 -23.22 -35.34 -42.82
N ASP A 796 -23.10 -34.90 -44.06
CA ASP A 796 -22.39 -35.64 -45.12
C ASP A 796 -20.86 -35.46 -45.20
N TYR A 797 -20.32 -34.38 -44.61
CA TYR A 797 -18.90 -34.02 -44.68
C TYR A 797 -18.40 -33.35 -43.39
N ILE A 798 -17.11 -33.48 -43.07
CA ILE A 798 -16.42 -32.97 -41.86
C ILE A 798 -15.02 -32.48 -42.26
N MET A 799 -14.41 -31.56 -41.49
CA MET A 799 -13.00 -31.19 -41.60
C MET A 799 -12.29 -31.33 -40.25
N TYR A 800 -11.00 -31.67 -40.23
CA TYR A 800 -10.16 -31.55 -39.02
C TYR A 800 -8.67 -31.37 -39.34
N HIS A 801 -7.90 -30.91 -38.35
CA HIS A 801 -6.44 -30.77 -38.44
C HIS A 801 -5.69 -32.00 -37.88
N GLU A 802 -4.84 -32.65 -38.69
CA GLU A 802 -4.20 -33.92 -38.32
C GLU A 802 -2.73 -33.80 -37.87
N GLY A 803 -2.50 -33.75 -36.55
CA GLY A 803 -1.20 -34.02 -35.92
C GLY A 803 -0.80 -33.02 -34.82
N THR A 804 0.44 -33.14 -34.35
CA THR A 804 1.07 -32.24 -33.35
C THR A 804 2.40 -31.69 -33.89
N GLY A 805 2.88 -30.59 -33.28
CA GLY A 805 4.13 -29.88 -33.60
C GLY A 805 3.92 -28.51 -34.28
N THR A 806 4.99 -27.74 -34.47
CA THR A 806 5.02 -26.38 -35.05
C THR A 806 4.41 -26.26 -36.46
N GLU A 807 4.20 -27.39 -37.14
CA GLU A 807 3.48 -27.49 -38.42
C GLU A 807 1.94 -27.46 -38.28
N GLY A 808 1.41 -27.20 -37.09
CA GLY A 808 -0.03 -27.18 -36.80
C GLY A 808 -0.65 -25.80 -36.59
N VAL A 809 0.11 -24.71 -36.75
CA VAL A 809 -0.26 -23.38 -36.23
C VAL A 809 -0.54 -22.40 -37.37
N ILE A 810 -1.80 -22.30 -37.81
CA ILE A 810 -2.23 -21.25 -38.76
C ILE A 810 -2.16 -19.85 -38.13
N ASP A 811 -2.33 -19.74 -36.80
CA ASP A 811 -2.11 -18.49 -36.05
C ASP A 811 -0.69 -17.94 -36.14
N SER A 812 0.31 -18.74 -36.53
CA SER A 812 1.66 -18.23 -36.83
C SER A 812 1.75 -17.41 -38.12
N TYR A 813 0.64 -17.37 -38.90
CA TYR A 813 0.43 -16.53 -40.08
C TYR A 813 -0.64 -15.47 -39.84
N ALA A 814 -1.08 -15.28 -38.58
CA ALA A 814 -1.87 -14.12 -38.18
C ALA A 814 -1.17 -12.82 -38.56
N PRO A 815 -1.90 -11.76 -38.95
CA PRO A 815 -3.35 -11.58 -38.84
C PRO A 815 -4.14 -12.00 -40.10
N GLN A 816 -3.55 -12.74 -41.04
CA GLN A 816 -4.21 -13.09 -42.31
C GLN A 816 -5.30 -14.14 -42.12
N ASP A 817 -6.40 -14.02 -42.88
CA ASP A 817 -7.46 -15.01 -42.97
C ASP A 817 -7.40 -15.78 -44.28
N TYR A 818 -8.02 -16.95 -44.30
CA TYR A 818 -7.89 -17.89 -45.42
C TYR A 818 -9.24 -18.46 -45.85
N GLU A 819 -9.41 -18.70 -47.16
CA GLU A 819 -10.58 -19.36 -47.72
C GLU A 819 -10.21 -20.62 -48.52
N ILE A 820 -11.04 -21.65 -48.40
CA ILE A 820 -11.10 -22.77 -49.36
C ILE A 820 -12.43 -22.67 -50.11
N ARG A 821 -12.37 -22.38 -51.41
CA ARG A 821 -13.53 -22.15 -52.30
C ARG A 821 -13.72 -23.37 -53.20
N PHE A 822 -14.86 -24.06 -53.12
CA PHE A 822 -15.19 -25.17 -54.02
C PHE A 822 -15.83 -24.63 -55.31
N THR A 823 -15.16 -24.82 -56.45
CA THR A 823 -15.55 -24.20 -57.74
C THR A 823 -15.59 -25.23 -58.88
N GLU A 824 -16.50 -25.03 -59.85
CA GLU A 824 -16.60 -25.91 -61.03
C GLU A 824 -15.32 -25.93 -61.87
N THR A 825 -14.56 -24.82 -61.85
CA THR A 825 -13.25 -24.68 -62.49
C THR A 825 -12.15 -25.39 -61.72
N GLY A 826 -12.26 -25.46 -60.39
CA GLY A 826 -11.25 -26.03 -59.50
C GLY A 826 -9.90 -25.33 -59.60
N SER A 827 -8.84 -26.04 -59.22
CA SER A 827 -7.46 -25.58 -59.33
C SER A 827 -6.50 -26.75 -59.52
N TYR A 828 -5.21 -26.49 -59.71
CA TYR A 828 -4.15 -27.50 -59.80
C TYR A 828 -3.31 -27.55 -58.52
N ALA A 829 -3.21 -28.76 -57.94
CA ALA A 829 -2.44 -29.07 -56.74
C ALA A 829 -1.18 -29.89 -57.04
N TYR A 830 -0.19 -29.84 -56.15
CA TYR A 830 1.09 -30.56 -56.28
C TYR A 830 1.44 -31.43 -55.07
N HIS A 831 2.27 -32.45 -55.31
CA HIS A 831 2.74 -33.41 -54.31
C HIS A 831 4.24 -33.21 -53.99
N PRO A 832 4.64 -32.11 -53.32
CA PRO A 832 6.05 -31.77 -53.08
C PRO A 832 6.77 -32.75 -52.14
N PHE A 833 6.02 -33.48 -51.32
CA PHE A 833 6.55 -34.33 -50.25
C PHE A 833 6.75 -35.80 -50.65
N THR A 834 6.36 -36.19 -51.87
CA THR A 834 6.38 -37.60 -52.30
C THR A 834 6.98 -37.77 -53.69
N THR A 835 6.22 -37.46 -54.74
CA THR A 835 6.57 -37.84 -56.13
C THR A 835 6.76 -36.66 -57.07
N GLY A 836 6.33 -35.45 -56.71
CA GLY A 836 6.26 -34.33 -57.66
C GLY A 836 5.14 -34.48 -58.69
N ASN A 837 4.13 -35.31 -58.41
CA ASN A 837 2.91 -35.38 -59.22
C ASN A 837 2.06 -34.11 -59.06
N ALA A 838 1.38 -33.70 -60.13
CA ALA A 838 0.39 -32.63 -60.10
C ALA A 838 -0.97 -33.14 -60.58
N ILE A 839 -2.06 -32.65 -59.96
CA ILE A 839 -3.44 -33.06 -60.26
C ILE A 839 -4.38 -31.86 -60.26
N TRP A 840 -5.54 -32.02 -60.90
CA TRP A 840 -6.66 -31.09 -60.72
C TRP A 840 -7.45 -31.43 -59.44
N VAL A 841 -7.92 -30.40 -58.73
CA VAL A 841 -8.70 -30.49 -57.49
C VAL A 841 -9.96 -29.60 -57.56
N PRO A 842 -11.09 -29.99 -56.94
CA PRO A 842 -12.38 -29.29 -57.07
C PRO A 842 -12.50 -28.04 -56.19
N PHE A 843 -11.38 -27.45 -55.77
CA PHE A 843 -11.33 -26.29 -54.89
C PHE A 843 -10.10 -25.42 -55.17
N GLU A 844 -10.16 -24.19 -54.70
CA GLU A 844 -9.09 -23.20 -54.69
C GLU A 844 -8.78 -22.85 -53.24
N VAL A 845 -7.54 -22.45 -52.94
CA VAL A 845 -7.16 -21.91 -51.62
C VAL A 845 -6.72 -20.46 -51.79
N TRP A 846 -7.12 -19.60 -50.87
CA TRP A 846 -6.91 -18.16 -50.93
C TRP A 846 -6.43 -17.65 -49.57
N ASP A 847 -5.42 -16.77 -49.57
CA ASP A 847 -5.18 -15.77 -48.52
C ASP A 847 -6.11 -14.60 -48.85
N ILE A 848 -7.01 -14.24 -47.94
CA ILE A 848 -8.05 -13.22 -48.15
C ILE A 848 -7.76 -11.93 -47.37
N GLY A 849 -6.48 -11.73 -47.00
CA GLY A 849 -6.06 -10.63 -46.15
C GLY A 849 -6.61 -10.74 -44.72
N PRO A 850 -6.39 -9.71 -43.88
CA PRO A 850 -6.97 -9.66 -42.55
C PRO A 850 -8.43 -9.17 -42.67
N THR A 851 -9.39 -9.99 -42.27
CA THR A 851 -10.79 -9.59 -42.16
C THR A 851 -11.15 -9.20 -40.73
N TYR A 852 -12.18 -8.37 -40.59
CA TYR A 852 -12.55 -7.75 -39.32
C TYR A 852 -14.08 -7.74 -39.17
N THR A 853 -14.58 -7.99 -37.97
CA THR A 853 -16.00 -7.89 -37.63
C THR A 853 -16.33 -6.51 -37.05
N GLY A 854 -17.54 -6.00 -37.30
CA GLY A 854 -18.00 -4.72 -36.74
C GLY A 854 -18.78 -3.85 -37.73
N THR A 855 -19.34 -2.74 -37.24
CA THR A 855 -20.25 -1.87 -38.01
C THR A 855 -19.54 -0.91 -38.99
N ASN A 856 -18.21 -0.79 -38.91
CA ASN A 856 -17.40 0.16 -39.69
C ASN A 856 -16.14 -0.48 -40.33
N VAL A 857 -16.07 -1.81 -40.46
CA VAL A 857 -14.86 -2.49 -40.94
C VAL A 857 -15.08 -3.22 -42.27
N ASN A 858 -13.98 -3.40 -43.01
CA ASN A 858 -13.99 -3.91 -44.37
C ASN A 858 -14.45 -5.38 -44.40
N PRO A 859 -15.64 -5.73 -44.94
CA PRO A 859 -15.90 -7.11 -45.30
C PRO A 859 -14.88 -7.54 -46.38
N ASN A 860 -14.49 -8.82 -46.40
CA ASN A 860 -13.49 -9.38 -47.35
C ASN A 860 -13.50 -8.62 -48.70
N ASP A 861 -12.38 -7.96 -49.01
CA ASP A 861 -12.19 -7.18 -50.23
C ASP A 861 -11.51 -8.06 -51.30
N PRO A 862 -12.24 -8.55 -52.32
CA PRO A 862 -11.67 -9.48 -53.30
C PRO A 862 -10.60 -8.87 -54.22
N ALA A 863 -10.16 -7.64 -53.94
CA ALA A 863 -9.02 -6.99 -54.58
C ALA A 863 -7.66 -7.28 -53.91
N ASP A 864 -7.63 -7.72 -52.64
CA ASP A 864 -6.39 -8.13 -51.95
C ASP A 864 -6.19 -9.66 -51.84
N ASP A 865 -7.27 -10.44 -52.01
CA ASP A 865 -7.31 -11.89 -52.31
C ASP A 865 -6.08 -12.41 -53.12
N VAL A 866 -5.24 -13.22 -52.48
CA VAL A 866 -4.11 -13.93 -53.11
C VAL A 866 -4.39 -15.43 -53.20
N GLN A 867 -4.62 -15.92 -54.42
CA GLN A 867 -4.77 -17.34 -54.68
C GLN A 867 -3.45 -18.11 -54.42
N MET A 868 -3.56 -19.21 -53.69
CA MET A 868 -2.46 -20.06 -53.23
C MET A 868 -2.41 -21.38 -53.99
N ILE A 869 -1.25 -22.03 -53.98
CA ILE A 869 -1.03 -23.37 -54.55
C ILE A 869 -1.46 -24.42 -53.50
N PRO A 870 -2.51 -25.23 -53.76
CA PRO A 870 -2.83 -26.36 -52.89
C PRO A 870 -1.74 -27.44 -53.03
N ASN A 871 -1.26 -27.96 -51.91
CA ASN A 871 -0.27 -29.03 -51.88
C ASN A 871 -0.78 -30.23 -51.08
N HIS A 872 -0.53 -31.44 -51.55
CA HIS A 872 -1.18 -32.66 -51.05
C HIS A 872 -0.19 -33.67 -50.47
N PHE A 873 -0.53 -34.29 -49.34
CA PHE A 873 0.22 -35.39 -48.75
C PHE A 873 -0.60 -36.67 -48.60
N LEU A 874 0.00 -37.81 -48.95
CA LEU A 874 -0.66 -39.12 -49.00
C LEU A 874 -0.96 -39.78 -47.65
N GLY A 875 -0.24 -39.45 -46.57
CA GLY A 875 -0.46 -40.08 -45.26
C GLY A 875 -0.32 -41.62 -45.26
N GLY A 876 0.49 -42.20 -46.15
CA GLY A 876 0.70 -43.66 -46.25
C GLY A 876 -0.25 -44.41 -47.20
N ARG A 877 -0.94 -43.71 -48.12
CA ARG A 877 -1.92 -44.29 -49.07
C ARG A 877 -1.35 -44.54 -50.48
N THR A 878 -2.17 -45.05 -51.39
CA THR A 878 -1.72 -45.69 -52.65
C THR A 878 -2.05 -44.97 -53.96
N THR A 879 -2.72 -43.80 -53.94
CA THR A 879 -3.17 -43.10 -55.16
C THR A 879 -2.96 -41.59 -55.05
N GLU A 880 -2.06 -41.02 -55.86
CA GLU A 880 -1.80 -39.57 -55.96
C GLU A 880 -2.53 -38.91 -57.13
N CYS A 881 -3.04 -39.72 -58.06
CA CYS A 881 -3.47 -39.26 -59.38
C CYS A 881 -4.93 -38.82 -59.48
N GLU A 882 -5.63 -38.73 -58.35
CA GLU A 882 -7.02 -38.34 -58.26
C GLU A 882 -7.28 -37.82 -56.85
N PHE A 883 -8.04 -36.72 -56.72
CA PHE A 883 -8.50 -36.25 -55.42
C PHE A 883 -9.68 -37.11 -54.94
N VAL A 884 -9.36 -38.19 -54.23
CA VAL A 884 -10.32 -39.21 -53.78
C VAL A 884 -10.60 -39.16 -52.28
N TYR A 885 -11.84 -39.55 -51.94
CA TYR A 885 -12.31 -39.76 -50.57
C TYR A 885 -12.29 -41.27 -50.30
N ASP A 886 -11.42 -41.72 -49.40
CA ASP A 886 -11.08 -43.14 -49.26
C ASP A 886 -12.03 -43.90 -48.31
N ALA A 887 -12.90 -44.73 -48.89
CA ALA A 887 -13.86 -45.58 -48.18
C ALA A 887 -13.23 -46.69 -47.29
N ALA A 888 -11.90 -46.89 -47.32
CA ALA A 888 -11.26 -48.09 -46.77
C ALA A 888 -10.74 -48.00 -45.32
N VAL A 889 -10.91 -46.87 -44.61
CA VAL A 889 -10.34 -46.69 -43.24
C VAL A 889 -11.44 -46.61 -42.16
N PRO A 890 -11.55 -47.60 -41.26
CA PRO A 890 -12.35 -47.50 -40.05
C PRO A 890 -11.57 -46.78 -38.95
N GLY A 891 -12.06 -45.63 -38.49
CA GLY A 891 -11.52 -44.93 -37.33
C GLY A 891 -11.83 -45.63 -35.99
N ALA A 892 -10.98 -45.39 -34.98
CA ALA A 892 -11.39 -45.63 -33.60
C ALA A 892 -12.64 -44.77 -33.28
N PHE A 893 -13.47 -45.23 -32.33
CA PHE A 893 -14.80 -44.69 -32.00
C PHE A 893 -15.96 -45.00 -32.97
N GLY A 894 -15.72 -45.71 -34.09
CA GLY A 894 -16.78 -46.44 -34.79
C GLY A 894 -17.73 -45.60 -35.64
N VAL A 895 -17.31 -44.40 -36.05
CA VAL A 895 -17.97 -43.57 -37.05
C VAL A 895 -16.92 -43.13 -38.09
N PHE A 896 -17.36 -42.94 -39.34
CA PHE A 896 -16.62 -42.41 -40.50
C PHE A 896 -15.63 -43.37 -41.21
N SER A 897 -15.77 -43.41 -42.54
CA SER A 897 -14.82 -43.98 -43.51
C SER A 897 -14.89 -43.15 -44.81
N GLY A 898 -13.85 -42.37 -45.11
CA GLY A 898 -13.86 -41.45 -46.26
C GLY A 898 -12.94 -40.25 -46.11
N SER A 899 -11.67 -40.46 -45.74
CA SER A 899 -10.66 -39.39 -45.60
C SER A 899 -10.08 -38.97 -46.95
N THR A 900 -9.85 -37.66 -47.15
CA THR A 900 -9.05 -37.14 -48.28
C THR A 900 -7.54 -37.25 -48.02
N MET A 901 -6.77 -36.87 -49.04
CA MET A 901 -5.39 -36.39 -48.85
C MET A 901 -5.35 -35.21 -47.88
N ARG A 902 -4.22 -35.03 -47.19
CA ARG A 902 -4.00 -33.83 -46.37
C ARG A 902 -3.73 -32.63 -47.27
N VAL A 903 -4.52 -31.59 -47.13
CA VAL A 903 -4.39 -30.31 -47.84
C VAL A 903 -3.45 -29.39 -47.07
N TYR A 904 -2.55 -28.78 -47.82
CA TYR A 904 -1.65 -27.69 -47.45
C TYR A 904 -1.84 -26.58 -48.48
N ALA A 905 -1.38 -25.36 -48.21
CA ALA A 905 -1.28 -24.31 -49.21
C ALA A 905 0.02 -23.52 -49.09
N TYR A 906 0.60 -23.15 -50.23
CA TYR A 906 1.81 -22.35 -50.35
C TYR A 906 1.56 -21.16 -51.28
N TYR A 907 2.32 -20.08 -51.11
CA TYR A 907 2.27 -18.96 -52.04
C TYR A 907 2.97 -19.31 -53.36
N ALA A 908 2.47 -18.79 -54.47
CA ALA A 908 3.13 -18.88 -55.77
C ALA A 908 4.16 -17.76 -55.94
N THR A 909 5.38 -18.07 -56.38
CA THR A 909 6.49 -17.11 -56.54
C THR A 909 6.11 -15.92 -57.43
N ASN A 910 5.35 -16.18 -58.50
CA ASN A 910 4.89 -15.19 -59.48
C ASN A 910 3.35 -15.05 -59.53
N GLY A 911 2.65 -15.50 -58.49
CA GLY A 911 1.18 -15.55 -58.44
C GLY A 911 0.57 -16.78 -59.14
N TYR A 912 -0.64 -17.17 -58.73
CA TYR A 912 -1.25 -18.44 -59.11
C TYR A 912 -1.43 -18.65 -60.63
N ALA A 913 -1.71 -17.59 -61.38
CA ALA A 913 -1.84 -17.67 -62.84
C ALA A 913 -0.52 -18.11 -63.55
N SER A 914 0.65 -17.87 -62.94
CA SER A 914 1.93 -18.37 -63.43
C SER A 914 2.04 -19.88 -63.23
N TRP A 915 1.70 -20.34 -62.02
CA TRP A 915 1.62 -21.75 -61.66
C TRP A 915 0.64 -22.53 -62.55
N GLU A 916 -0.58 -22.02 -62.73
CA GLU A 916 -1.59 -22.63 -63.59
C GLU A 916 -1.10 -22.75 -65.05
N ALA A 917 -0.46 -21.69 -65.59
CA ALA A 917 0.08 -21.72 -66.94
C ALA A 917 1.24 -22.72 -67.12
N ALA A 918 1.98 -23.02 -66.05
CA ALA A 918 3.08 -23.99 -66.05
C ALA A 918 2.59 -25.44 -65.83
N VAL A 919 1.64 -25.67 -64.93
CA VAL A 919 1.14 -27.00 -64.53
C VAL A 919 -0.04 -27.47 -65.36
N GLY A 920 -1.04 -26.63 -65.61
CA GLY A 920 -2.29 -27.00 -66.27
C GLY A 920 -2.08 -27.74 -67.59
N PRO A 921 -1.26 -27.22 -68.53
CA PRO A 921 -0.97 -27.91 -69.79
C PRO A 921 -0.29 -29.28 -69.64
N LEU A 922 0.48 -29.51 -68.56
CA LEU A 922 1.09 -30.82 -68.26
C LEU A 922 0.01 -31.79 -67.78
N VAL A 923 -0.90 -31.33 -66.91
CA VAL A 923 -2.01 -32.12 -66.36
C VAL A 923 -3.02 -32.49 -67.45
N GLU A 924 -3.34 -31.57 -68.36
CA GLU A 924 -4.23 -31.82 -69.49
C GLU A 924 -3.62 -32.76 -70.55
N ALA A 925 -2.29 -32.73 -70.73
CA ALA A 925 -1.59 -33.55 -71.72
C ALA A 925 -1.34 -34.99 -71.26
N ASP A 926 -1.29 -35.26 -69.95
CA ASP A 926 -1.13 -36.61 -69.42
C ASP A 926 -2.44 -37.43 -69.54
N PRO A 927 -2.41 -38.64 -70.13
CA PRO A 927 -3.62 -39.47 -70.29
C PRO A 927 -4.31 -39.88 -68.98
N ASN A 928 -3.61 -39.84 -67.84
CA ASN A 928 -4.14 -40.13 -66.52
C ASN A 928 -4.39 -38.85 -65.69
N ARG A 929 -4.17 -37.66 -66.26
CA ARG A 929 -4.24 -36.35 -65.57
C ARG A 929 -3.38 -36.26 -64.30
N CYS A 930 -2.25 -36.98 -64.31
CA CYS A 930 -1.32 -37.08 -63.19
C CYS A 930 0.13 -37.11 -63.71
N PRO A 931 0.60 -36.03 -64.36
CA PRO A 931 1.99 -35.89 -64.70
C PRO A 931 2.85 -35.86 -63.45
N ASN A 932 4.02 -36.50 -63.51
CA ASN A 932 5.14 -36.13 -62.65
C ASN A 932 5.68 -34.77 -63.15
N ALA A 933 5.15 -33.68 -62.61
CA ALA A 933 5.50 -32.33 -63.02
C ALA A 933 6.97 -32.00 -62.72
N TYR A 934 7.53 -32.55 -61.64
CA TYR A 934 8.95 -32.44 -61.31
C TYR A 934 9.84 -33.02 -62.42
N ASP A 935 9.64 -34.29 -62.80
CA ASP A 935 10.44 -34.96 -63.83
C ASP A 935 10.25 -34.32 -65.21
N LEU A 936 9.02 -33.93 -65.57
CA LEU A 936 8.72 -33.32 -66.87
C LEU A 936 9.30 -31.91 -67.03
N THR A 937 9.46 -31.16 -65.94
CA THR A 937 10.07 -29.82 -65.93
C THR A 937 11.55 -29.82 -65.50
N ASN A 938 12.10 -30.99 -65.12
CA ASN A 938 13.42 -31.12 -64.51
C ASN A 938 13.57 -30.20 -63.28
N GLY A 939 12.57 -30.22 -62.39
CA GLY A 939 12.50 -29.44 -61.15
C GLY A 939 12.09 -27.98 -61.29
N ALA A 940 12.05 -27.42 -62.51
CA ALA A 940 11.72 -25.99 -62.70
C ALA A 940 10.29 -25.61 -62.24
N ILE A 941 9.39 -26.58 -62.05
CA ILE A 941 8.08 -26.32 -61.47
C ILE A 941 8.12 -25.94 -59.98
N GLU A 942 9.18 -26.32 -59.26
CA GLU A 942 9.34 -25.97 -57.84
C GLU A 942 9.77 -24.52 -57.65
N ASP A 943 10.38 -23.89 -58.65
CA ASP A 943 10.73 -22.45 -58.65
C ASP A 943 9.48 -21.54 -58.64
N GLU A 944 8.30 -22.05 -59.05
CA GLU A 944 7.02 -21.34 -58.98
C GLU A 944 6.35 -21.44 -57.58
N ILE A 945 6.92 -22.20 -56.64
CA ILE A 945 6.42 -22.35 -55.26
C ILE A 945 7.32 -21.58 -54.28
N ASP A 946 6.76 -20.61 -53.56
CA ASP A 946 7.48 -19.88 -52.51
C ASP A 946 7.46 -20.67 -51.20
N PHE A 947 8.41 -21.60 -51.07
CA PHE A 947 8.67 -22.31 -49.80
C PHE A 947 9.20 -21.41 -48.69
N GLY A 948 9.71 -20.20 -49.02
CA GLY A 948 10.32 -19.27 -48.06
C GLY A 948 9.29 -18.55 -47.19
N ARG A 949 8.09 -18.28 -47.71
CA ARG A 949 6.95 -17.75 -46.94
C ARG A 949 6.24 -18.77 -46.07
N GLY A 950 6.68 -20.03 -46.06
CA GLY A 950 5.99 -21.09 -45.33
C GLY A 950 4.66 -21.49 -45.96
N ARG A 951 3.74 -22.00 -45.13
CA ARG A 951 2.48 -22.62 -45.55
C ARG A 951 1.39 -22.37 -44.50
N PRO A 952 0.52 -21.36 -44.68
CA PRO A 952 -0.56 -21.06 -43.74
C PRO A 952 -1.53 -22.22 -43.51
N ILE A 953 -2.11 -22.78 -44.57
CA ILE A 953 -2.92 -24.00 -44.48
C ILE A 953 -2.00 -25.21 -44.42
N GLN A 954 -2.14 -26.04 -43.39
CA GLN A 954 -1.36 -27.26 -43.20
C GLN A 954 -2.24 -28.40 -42.68
N ARG A 955 -1.96 -29.64 -43.14
CA ARG A 955 -2.50 -30.89 -42.56
C ARG A 955 -4.04 -30.92 -42.42
N MET A 956 -4.77 -30.13 -43.21
CA MET A 956 -6.23 -30.11 -43.18
C MET A 956 -6.77 -31.35 -43.89
N VAL A 957 -7.65 -32.09 -43.23
CA VAL A 957 -8.23 -33.32 -43.77
C VAL A 957 -9.73 -33.16 -43.87
N PHE A 958 -10.26 -33.41 -45.06
CA PHE A 958 -11.68 -33.49 -45.28
C PHE A 958 -12.12 -34.95 -45.13
N PHE A 959 -13.30 -35.14 -44.57
CA PHE A 959 -13.99 -36.41 -44.50
C PHE A 959 -15.34 -36.26 -45.17
N GLY A 960 -15.78 -37.29 -45.88
CA GLY A 960 -17.10 -37.36 -46.50
C GLY A 960 -17.57 -38.80 -46.60
N ASP A 961 -18.87 -39.02 -46.76
CA ASP A 961 -19.36 -40.34 -47.15
C ASP A 961 -18.98 -40.60 -48.62
N ALA A 962 -18.03 -41.51 -48.84
CA ALA A 962 -17.54 -41.90 -50.15
C ALA A 962 -18.61 -42.55 -51.06
N ALA A 963 -19.85 -42.75 -50.56
CA ALA A 963 -21.01 -43.13 -51.36
C ALA A 963 -21.75 -41.95 -52.04
N GLN A 964 -21.35 -40.69 -51.82
CA GLN A 964 -22.01 -39.51 -52.40
C GLN A 964 -21.42 -39.05 -53.74
N ASP A 965 -22.28 -38.47 -54.57
CA ASP A 965 -21.98 -37.94 -55.90
C ASP A 965 -22.53 -36.49 -55.97
N PRO A 966 -21.68 -35.45 -56.12
CA PRO A 966 -20.23 -35.52 -56.22
C PRO A 966 -19.56 -35.93 -54.89
N PRO A 967 -18.31 -36.46 -54.92
CA PRO A 967 -17.59 -36.91 -53.73
C PRO A 967 -17.00 -35.76 -52.90
N HIS A 968 -17.20 -34.50 -53.31
CA HIS A 968 -16.72 -33.30 -52.64
C HIS A 968 -17.89 -32.37 -52.26
N PRO A 969 -17.70 -31.38 -51.36
CA PRO A 969 -18.69 -30.34 -51.11
C PRO A 969 -19.22 -29.69 -52.40
N ASN A 970 -20.49 -29.26 -52.38
CA ASN A 970 -21.14 -28.63 -53.51
C ASN A 970 -20.36 -27.39 -54.00
N PHE A 971 -20.30 -27.18 -55.31
CA PHE A 971 -19.72 -25.96 -55.86
C PHE A 971 -20.47 -24.72 -55.35
N GLY A 972 -19.71 -23.69 -54.98
CA GLY A 972 -20.21 -22.54 -54.23
C GLY A 972 -20.12 -22.67 -52.70
N THR A 973 -19.67 -23.82 -52.16
CA THR A 973 -19.24 -23.92 -50.75
C THR A 973 -17.91 -23.18 -50.55
N VAL A 974 -17.85 -22.33 -49.53
CA VAL A 974 -16.64 -21.63 -49.05
C VAL A 974 -16.44 -21.96 -47.58
N VAL A 975 -15.22 -22.36 -47.21
CA VAL A 975 -14.79 -22.53 -45.81
C VAL A 975 -13.81 -21.40 -45.49
N ARG A 976 -14.12 -20.55 -44.52
CA ARG A 976 -13.26 -19.46 -44.03
C ARG A 976 -12.58 -19.88 -42.74
N PHE A 977 -11.30 -19.55 -42.62
CA PHE A 977 -10.52 -19.67 -41.40
C PHE A 977 -10.20 -18.25 -40.93
N TYR A 978 -10.75 -17.88 -39.78
CA TYR A 978 -10.46 -16.61 -39.12
C TYR A 978 -9.37 -16.82 -38.07
N THR A 979 -8.23 -16.16 -38.25
CA THR A 979 -7.09 -16.20 -37.33
C THR A 979 -7.21 -15.18 -36.21
N THR A 980 -6.47 -15.41 -35.12
CA THR A 980 -6.26 -14.40 -34.08
C THR A 980 -5.69 -13.09 -34.65
N LYS A 981 -6.04 -11.96 -34.03
CA LYS A 981 -5.65 -10.62 -34.49
C LYS A 981 -4.69 -9.96 -33.51
N PRO A 982 -3.39 -10.32 -33.53
CA PRO A 982 -2.41 -9.80 -32.58
C PRO A 982 -2.16 -8.30 -32.79
N LEU A 983 -1.71 -7.65 -31.71
CA LEU A 983 -1.12 -6.32 -31.74
C LEU A 983 0.25 -6.41 -32.43
N LEU A 984 0.43 -5.68 -33.54
CA LEU A 984 1.67 -5.62 -34.30
C LEU A 984 2.40 -4.30 -34.09
N VAL A 985 3.72 -4.33 -34.19
CA VAL A 985 4.57 -3.14 -34.16
C VAL A 985 4.22 -2.21 -35.32
N GLY A 986 3.96 -0.94 -35.01
CA GLY A 986 3.48 0.06 -35.96
C GLY A 986 1.95 0.17 -36.06
N ASP A 987 1.18 -0.59 -35.27
CA ASP A 987 -0.25 -0.32 -35.08
C ASP A 987 -0.45 0.95 -34.22
N THR A 988 -1.37 1.82 -34.64
CA THR A 988 -1.79 3.01 -33.86
C THR A 988 -3.29 2.95 -33.61
N TYR A 989 -3.69 3.16 -32.36
CA TYR A 989 -5.09 3.27 -31.91
C TYR A 989 -5.36 4.68 -31.40
N GLU A 990 -6.41 5.32 -31.90
CA GLU A 990 -6.87 6.63 -31.41
C GLU A 990 -8.16 6.51 -30.58
N VAL A 991 -8.26 7.35 -29.56
CA VAL A 991 -9.39 7.40 -28.61
C VAL A 991 -9.81 8.86 -28.43
N SER A 992 -11.01 9.21 -28.87
CA SER A 992 -11.57 10.56 -28.64
C SER A 992 -12.37 10.61 -27.34
N THR A 993 -12.19 11.70 -26.59
CA THR A 993 -12.99 12.01 -25.39
C THR A 993 -13.99 13.15 -25.62
N ASP A 994 -14.15 13.61 -26.87
CA ASP A 994 -15.07 14.70 -27.22
C ASP A 994 -16.51 14.41 -26.76
N GLY A 995 -17.16 15.41 -26.16
CA GLY A 995 -18.51 15.32 -25.61
C GLY A 995 -18.66 14.61 -24.26
N PHE A 996 -17.64 13.90 -23.74
CA PHE A 996 -17.76 13.15 -22.48
C PHE A 996 -17.41 13.97 -21.22
N GLY A 997 -16.62 15.04 -21.36
CA GLY A 997 -16.19 15.90 -20.25
C GLY A 997 -17.31 16.70 -19.59
N ALA A 998 -17.15 17.01 -18.31
CA ALA A 998 -18.12 17.78 -17.54
C ALA A 998 -18.30 19.22 -18.08
N VAL A 999 -19.56 19.64 -18.24
CA VAL A 999 -19.91 21.00 -18.68
C VAL A 999 -20.22 21.86 -17.46
N SER A 1000 -19.49 22.96 -17.31
CA SER A 1000 -19.70 23.94 -16.24
C SER A 1000 -20.62 25.07 -16.70
N GLY A 1001 -21.36 25.64 -15.75
CA GLY A 1001 -22.12 26.86 -15.98
C GLY A 1001 -23.49 26.69 -16.66
N ASP A 1002 -24.04 25.47 -16.78
CA ASP A 1002 -25.36 25.27 -17.40
C ASP A 1002 -26.46 26.04 -16.64
N ALA A 1003 -27.27 26.79 -17.38
CA ALA A 1003 -28.26 27.68 -16.79
C ALA A 1003 -29.43 26.93 -16.14
N THR A 1004 -29.80 25.75 -16.64
CA THR A 1004 -30.91 24.94 -16.12
C THR A 1004 -30.49 24.28 -14.81
N THR A 1005 -29.36 23.57 -14.83
CA THR A 1005 -28.79 22.91 -13.66
C THR A 1005 -28.44 23.92 -12.55
N ARG A 1006 -28.01 25.13 -12.93
CA ARG A 1006 -27.82 26.26 -11.99
C ARG A 1006 -29.10 26.66 -11.27
N GLU A 1007 -30.23 26.78 -11.97
CA GLU A 1007 -31.52 27.12 -11.36
C GLU A 1007 -32.01 26.01 -10.43
N GLU A 1008 -31.88 24.75 -10.84
CA GLU A 1008 -32.22 23.58 -10.00
C GLU A 1008 -31.34 23.50 -8.72
N ALA A 1009 -30.04 23.79 -8.83
CA ALA A 1009 -29.13 23.83 -7.69
C ALA A 1009 -29.50 24.92 -6.67
N LEU A 1010 -29.98 26.09 -7.13
CA LEU A 1010 -30.45 27.15 -6.23
C LEU A 1010 -31.69 26.73 -5.43
N ASP A 1011 -32.61 25.98 -6.04
CA ASP A 1011 -33.80 25.48 -5.34
C ASP A 1011 -33.46 24.38 -4.34
N ALA A 1012 -32.39 23.60 -4.58
CA ALA A 1012 -31.87 22.59 -3.67
C ALA A 1012 -31.18 23.18 -2.41
N ILE A 1013 -30.78 24.46 -2.41
CA ILE A 1013 -30.19 25.11 -1.22
C ILE A 1013 -31.15 24.97 -0.03
N SER A 1014 -30.62 24.47 1.08
CA SER A 1014 -31.38 24.16 2.30
C SER A 1014 -30.54 24.39 3.55
N ILE A 1015 -31.16 24.31 4.73
CA ILE A 1015 -30.49 24.28 6.03
C ILE A 1015 -30.94 23.03 6.78
N VAL A 1016 -29.98 22.35 7.40
CA VAL A 1016 -30.18 21.08 8.12
C VAL A 1016 -29.52 21.09 9.51
N PRO A 1017 -30.14 20.46 10.52
CA PRO A 1017 -31.53 19.99 10.56
C PRO A 1017 -32.51 21.18 10.59
N ASN A 1018 -33.70 21.01 10.01
CA ASN A 1018 -34.75 22.03 10.03
C ASN A 1018 -36.14 21.36 10.21
N PRO A 1019 -36.79 21.49 11.39
CA PRO A 1019 -36.37 22.29 12.54
C PRO A 1019 -35.10 21.78 13.21
N TYR A 1020 -34.29 22.69 13.75
CA TYR A 1020 -33.24 22.38 14.72
C TYR A 1020 -33.90 22.13 16.09
N LEU A 1021 -33.75 20.91 16.62
CA LEU A 1021 -34.43 20.44 17.84
C LEU A 1021 -33.47 20.30 19.02
N GLY A 1022 -32.61 21.29 19.22
CA GLY A 1022 -31.75 21.40 20.40
C GLY A 1022 -30.54 20.46 20.38
N ALA A 1023 -30.37 19.71 19.29
CA ALA A 1023 -29.14 19.07 18.87
C ALA A 1023 -29.15 18.93 17.34
N SER A 1024 -27.99 18.59 16.78
CA SER A 1024 -27.78 18.17 15.40
C SER A 1024 -26.74 17.06 15.36
N ASP A 1025 -26.84 16.17 14.36
CA ASP A 1025 -25.87 15.09 14.14
C ASP A 1025 -24.49 15.59 13.64
N TYR A 1026 -24.30 16.91 13.59
CA TYR A 1026 -23.03 17.60 13.28
C TYR A 1026 -22.33 18.15 14.54
N GLU A 1027 -22.91 17.95 15.73
CA GLU A 1027 -22.39 18.46 17.01
C GLU A 1027 -21.43 17.44 17.63
N VAL A 1028 -20.12 17.68 17.45
CA VAL A 1028 -19.06 16.80 18.02
C VAL A 1028 -18.89 16.91 19.53
N ALA A 1029 -19.53 17.90 20.18
CA ALA A 1029 -19.51 18.08 21.63
C ALA A 1029 -20.82 18.71 22.13
N ARG A 1030 -21.30 18.28 23.31
CA ARG A 1030 -22.60 18.69 23.90
C ARG A 1030 -22.79 20.20 24.17
N VAL A 1031 -21.75 21.01 23.96
CA VAL A 1031 -21.72 22.45 24.27
C VAL A 1031 -21.63 23.31 22.99
N VAL A 1032 -21.47 22.69 21.81
CA VAL A 1032 -21.32 23.38 20.52
C VAL A 1032 -22.56 23.11 19.67
N ASP A 1033 -23.45 24.09 19.58
CA ASP A 1033 -24.62 24.02 18.71
C ASP A 1033 -24.20 24.23 17.24
N VAL A 1034 -24.53 23.33 16.32
CA VAL A 1034 -24.14 23.43 14.89
C VAL A 1034 -25.33 23.17 13.96
N THR A 1035 -25.44 23.97 12.91
CA THR A 1035 -26.30 23.69 11.75
C THR A 1035 -25.52 23.88 10.45
N ARG A 1036 -25.99 23.27 9.36
CA ARG A 1036 -25.31 23.30 8.07
C ARG A 1036 -26.25 23.77 6.97
N ILE A 1037 -25.82 24.75 6.18
CA ILE A 1037 -26.49 25.21 4.97
C ILE A 1037 -25.84 24.47 3.79
N THR A 1038 -26.62 23.72 3.01
CA THR A 1038 -26.15 22.77 1.99
C THR A 1038 -26.52 23.18 0.56
N ASN A 1039 -25.94 22.50 -0.43
CA ASN A 1039 -26.04 22.80 -1.87
C ASN A 1039 -25.58 24.23 -2.24
N LEU A 1040 -24.64 24.79 -1.48
CA LEU A 1040 -24.10 26.13 -1.73
C LEU A 1040 -23.00 26.08 -2.81
N PRO A 1041 -22.93 27.05 -3.74
CA PRO A 1041 -21.80 27.20 -4.66
C PRO A 1041 -20.51 27.58 -3.93
N SER A 1042 -19.37 27.60 -4.65
CA SER A 1042 -18.06 28.00 -4.14
C SER A 1042 -18.11 29.34 -3.38
N ARG A 1043 -18.91 30.30 -3.87
CA ARG A 1043 -19.08 31.64 -3.29
C ARG A 1043 -20.54 32.01 -3.04
N ALA A 1044 -20.84 32.47 -1.84
CA ALA A 1044 -22.18 32.93 -1.47
C ALA A 1044 -22.14 33.96 -0.33
N THR A 1045 -23.13 34.86 -0.27
CA THR A 1045 -23.41 35.66 0.93
C THR A 1045 -24.70 35.18 1.57
N ILE A 1046 -24.64 34.76 2.83
CA ILE A 1046 -25.79 34.30 3.60
C ILE A 1046 -26.14 35.35 4.65
N ARG A 1047 -27.39 35.83 4.65
CA ARG A 1047 -27.91 36.80 5.63
C ARG A 1047 -29.06 36.20 6.41
N ILE A 1048 -28.94 36.21 7.73
CA ILE A 1048 -29.88 35.55 8.63
C ILE A 1048 -30.69 36.61 9.35
N PHE A 1049 -32.02 36.52 9.29
CA PHE A 1049 -32.95 37.49 9.85
C PHE A 1049 -33.97 36.84 10.78
N THR A 1050 -34.49 37.59 11.73
CA THR A 1050 -35.76 37.27 12.41
C THR A 1050 -36.94 37.45 11.45
N LEU A 1051 -38.10 36.86 11.77
CA LEU A 1051 -39.36 37.11 11.02
C LEU A 1051 -39.74 38.60 10.89
N ASN A 1052 -39.26 39.47 11.78
CA ASN A 1052 -39.52 40.91 11.74
C ASN A 1052 -38.49 41.70 10.90
N GLY A 1053 -37.57 41.02 10.22
CA GLY A 1053 -36.57 41.64 9.32
C GLY A 1053 -35.32 42.19 10.03
N THR A 1054 -35.13 41.96 11.33
CA THR A 1054 -33.88 42.30 12.01
C THR A 1054 -32.79 41.30 11.62
N LEU A 1055 -31.69 41.81 11.04
CA LEU A 1055 -30.47 41.03 10.73
C LEU A 1055 -29.83 40.52 12.02
N ILE A 1056 -29.43 39.26 12.01
CA ILE A 1056 -28.86 38.52 13.15
C ILE A 1056 -27.38 38.20 12.92
N ARG A 1057 -27.04 37.79 11.69
CA ARG A 1057 -25.66 37.52 11.25
C ARG A 1057 -25.55 37.56 9.73
N THR A 1058 -24.38 37.94 9.24
CA THR A 1058 -23.96 37.68 7.86
C THR A 1058 -22.85 36.64 7.86
N LEU A 1059 -22.91 35.68 6.93
CA LEU A 1059 -21.85 34.71 6.70
C LEU A 1059 -21.42 34.83 5.23
N GLU A 1060 -20.14 35.07 4.99
CA GLU A 1060 -19.56 35.04 3.65
C GLU A 1060 -18.92 33.67 3.42
N LYS A 1061 -19.20 33.08 2.25
CA LYS A 1061 -18.60 31.82 1.79
C LYS A 1061 -17.65 32.10 0.64
N SER A 1062 -16.43 31.58 0.75
CA SER A 1062 -15.40 31.58 -0.29
C SER A 1062 -14.53 30.33 -0.10
N SER A 1063 -15.12 29.17 -0.41
CA SER A 1063 -14.52 27.85 -0.18
C SER A 1063 -15.12 26.84 -1.13
N GLU A 1064 -14.37 25.80 -1.49
CA GLU A 1064 -14.87 24.76 -2.41
C GLU A 1064 -16.05 23.98 -1.82
N ALA A 1065 -15.94 23.52 -0.57
CA ALA A 1065 -16.95 22.71 0.12
C ALA A 1065 -18.38 23.23 -0.12
N ARG A 1066 -19.29 22.38 -0.59
CA ARG A 1066 -20.63 22.78 -1.08
C ARG A 1066 -21.65 23.02 0.06
N PHE A 1067 -21.15 23.43 1.23
CA PHE A 1067 -21.92 23.76 2.43
C PHE A 1067 -21.24 24.86 3.26
N LEU A 1068 -21.96 25.39 4.25
CA LEU A 1068 -21.42 26.28 5.27
C LEU A 1068 -22.05 25.98 6.63
N ASN A 1069 -21.24 25.86 7.68
CA ASN A 1069 -21.74 25.66 9.04
C ASN A 1069 -22.09 27.00 9.71
N TRP A 1070 -23.13 27.00 10.55
CA TRP A 1070 -23.49 28.09 11.44
C TRP A 1070 -23.66 27.58 12.87
N ASP A 1071 -22.92 28.20 13.78
CA ASP A 1071 -22.86 27.98 15.24
C ASP A 1071 -24.12 28.43 16.02
N LEU A 1072 -25.18 28.83 15.32
CA LEU A 1072 -26.40 29.40 15.89
C LEU A 1072 -26.17 30.64 16.80
N ASN A 1073 -25.09 31.40 16.60
CA ASN A 1073 -24.82 32.67 17.26
C ASN A 1073 -25.06 33.88 16.34
N THR A 1074 -25.35 35.03 16.95
CA THR A 1074 -25.39 36.35 16.28
C THR A 1074 -23.99 36.82 15.87
N GLU A 1075 -23.92 37.93 15.12
CA GLU A 1075 -22.67 38.65 14.81
C GLU A 1075 -21.82 38.98 16.06
N GLU A 1076 -22.46 39.23 17.19
CA GLU A 1076 -21.83 39.58 18.48
C GLU A 1076 -21.46 38.33 19.32
N GLY A 1077 -21.51 37.12 18.73
CA GLY A 1077 -21.21 35.86 19.42
C GLY A 1077 -22.26 35.42 20.46
N LEU A 1078 -23.45 36.02 20.46
CA LEU A 1078 -24.53 35.66 21.40
C LEU A 1078 -25.42 34.55 20.81
N PRO A 1079 -25.77 33.49 21.56
CA PRO A 1079 -26.70 32.47 21.09
C PRO A 1079 -28.07 33.02 20.72
N ILE A 1080 -28.62 32.56 19.58
CA ILE A 1080 -29.99 32.93 19.17
C ILE A 1080 -31.05 32.28 20.06
N ALA A 1081 -32.20 32.93 20.18
CA ALA A 1081 -33.37 32.38 20.88
C ALA A 1081 -34.11 31.33 20.03
N SER A 1082 -34.84 30.42 20.68
CA SER A 1082 -35.83 29.56 20.00
C SER A 1082 -36.86 30.40 19.26
N GLY A 1083 -37.13 30.08 18.00
CA GLY A 1083 -38.01 30.87 17.14
C GLY A 1083 -37.89 30.53 15.65
N MET A 1084 -38.47 31.39 14.83
CA MET A 1084 -38.41 31.30 13.37
C MET A 1084 -37.48 32.37 12.80
N TYR A 1085 -36.65 31.96 11.85
CA TYR A 1085 -35.68 32.78 11.14
C TYR A 1085 -35.89 32.67 9.63
N LEU A 1086 -35.47 33.71 8.91
CA LEU A 1086 -35.36 33.73 7.45
C LEU A 1086 -33.88 33.75 7.09
N ILE A 1087 -33.48 32.93 6.11
CA ILE A 1087 -32.10 32.90 5.63
C ILE A 1087 -32.15 33.27 4.15
N HIS A 1088 -31.52 34.38 3.79
CA HIS A 1088 -31.37 34.83 2.40
C HIS A 1088 -29.95 34.49 1.94
N VAL A 1089 -29.83 33.86 0.77
CA VAL A 1089 -28.58 33.43 0.17
C VAL A 1089 -28.44 34.10 -1.18
N ASP A 1090 -27.42 34.94 -1.35
CA ASP A 1090 -26.94 35.39 -2.66
C ASP A 1090 -25.92 34.36 -3.16
N ALA A 1091 -26.24 33.64 -4.23
CA ALA A 1091 -25.31 32.72 -4.90
C ALA A 1091 -24.45 33.49 -5.90
N LYS A 1092 -23.12 33.31 -5.83
CA LYS A 1092 -22.15 34.11 -6.60
C LYS A 1092 -21.24 33.24 -7.45
N ASP A 1093 -20.86 33.77 -8.61
CA ASP A 1093 -19.83 33.17 -9.47
C ASP A 1093 -18.41 33.52 -8.99
N ASP A 1094 -17.40 33.01 -9.70
CA ASP A 1094 -15.98 33.23 -9.38
C ASP A 1094 -15.49 34.66 -9.65
N THR A 1095 -16.30 35.51 -10.29
CA THR A 1095 -16.08 36.96 -10.36
C THR A 1095 -16.63 37.69 -9.13
N GLY A 1096 -17.46 37.00 -8.32
CA GLY A 1096 -18.16 37.53 -7.17
C GLY A 1096 -19.51 38.18 -7.51
N ALA A 1097 -19.99 38.05 -8.75
CA ALA A 1097 -21.29 38.56 -9.16
C ALA A 1097 -22.41 37.60 -8.73
N THR A 1098 -23.49 38.15 -8.17
CA THR A 1098 -24.68 37.36 -7.81
C THR A 1098 -25.40 36.90 -9.06
N TYR A 1099 -25.53 35.59 -9.27
CA TYR A 1099 -26.27 35.00 -10.38
C TYR A 1099 -27.66 34.49 -9.99
N GLY A 1100 -27.94 34.35 -8.69
CA GLY A 1100 -29.23 33.88 -8.19
C GLY A 1100 -29.40 34.09 -6.69
N GLU A 1101 -30.64 34.01 -6.22
CA GLU A 1101 -30.98 34.23 -4.81
C GLU A 1101 -31.94 33.14 -4.29
N ARG A 1102 -31.77 32.74 -3.03
CA ARG A 1102 -32.65 31.79 -2.34
C ARG A 1102 -33.07 32.32 -0.97
N VAL A 1103 -34.34 32.10 -0.58
CA VAL A 1103 -34.83 32.40 0.78
C VAL A 1103 -35.36 31.13 1.45
N LEU A 1104 -34.75 30.76 2.57
CA LEU A 1104 -35.16 29.64 3.41
C LEU A 1104 -35.93 30.13 4.64
N LYS A 1105 -36.73 29.23 5.22
CA LYS A 1105 -37.36 29.40 6.54
C LYS A 1105 -36.76 28.38 7.49
N PHE A 1106 -36.23 28.84 8.61
CA PHE A 1106 -35.52 28.01 9.56
C PHE A 1106 -36.18 28.07 10.95
N ALA A 1107 -36.45 26.92 11.54
CA ALA A 1107 -37.11 26.79 12.83
C ALA A 1107 -36.13 26.28 13.89
N VAL A 1108 -36.04 26.96 15.05
CA VAL A 1108 -35.08 26.66 16.12
C VAL A 1108 -35.79 26.41 17.42
N VAL A 1109 -35.49 25.29 18.08
CA VAL A 1109 -35.90 24.97 19.45
C VAL A 1109 -34.65 24.60 20.26
N LYS A 1110 -34.05 25.59 20.93
CA LYS A 1110 -32.90 25.37 21.84
C LYS A 1110 -33.33 24.53 23.07
N LYS A 1111 -32.43 23.68 23.57
CA LYS A 1111 -32.57 23.01 24.87
C LYS A 1111 -32.60 24.05 26.00
N ARG A 1112 -33.26 23.68 27.11
CA ARG A 1112 -33.29 24.51 28.33
C ARG A 1112 -32.06 24.16 29.17
N VAL A 1113 -31.04 25.01 29.14
CA VAL A 1113 -29.82 24.82 29.96
C VAL A 1113 -30.19 24.73 31.44
N GLN A 1114 -29.99 23.58 32.07
CA GLN A 1114 -30.10 23.39 33.51
C GLN A 1114 -28.69 23.29 34.12
N LEU A 1115 -28.38 24.21 35.03
CA LEU A 1115 -27.08 24.36 35.69
C LEU A 1115 -26.76 23.31 36.77
N ASN A 1116 -27.37 22.12 36.71
CA ASN A 1116 -27.41 21.15 37.81
C ASN A 1116 -26.75 19.79 37.52
N GLU A 1117 -26.29 19.56 36.28
CA GLU A 1117 -25.59 18.32 35.86
C GLU A 1117 -24.36 18.67 35.02
N LEU A 1118 -23.47 19.45 35.64
CA LEU A 1118 -22.04 19.61 35.30
C LEU A 1118 -21.23 19.08 36.48
#